data_AF-A0A0F7FHP7-F1
#
_entry.id   AF-A0A0F7FHP7-F1
#
_cell.length_a   1.000
_cell.length_b   1.000
_cell.length_c   1.000
_cell.angle_alpha   90.00
_cell.angle_beta   90.00
_cell.angle_gamma   90.00
#
_symmetry.space_group_name_H-M   'P 1'
#
loop_
_entity.id
_entity.type
_entity.pdbx_description
1 polymer ?
#
loop_
_entity_poly.entity_id
_entity_poly.type
_entity_poly.pdbx_seq_one_letter_code
_entity_poly.pdbx_strand_id
1 'polypeptide(L)'
;MKVKSYFKELFKEHLPRKELREELGLTTNFIQEENKIGKNLAGDLLVTLPWIVGGALTVIGAAFAYDYFIRDKEAPEIESLKYKDRVFKRENQEFFACVKEKNPEKYAILNLNNTKIEIPFDEKDSCYKISFDPSKYWSKEGIVKGELIVPDKYNNISKENVSFFVNLESPKIEGLDINRKDVGIYEISGLIKDDNLENAFLLIDNNRIDLNKNGNNFYSEIKTLKDLEFKLCAFDKFNLSSCVNGKIEFSQDNPNVYYALNKGLNQSYIDLIKPLDNDGKQDLNEREFVDLLSEYQKFLVIPTYLNYLRNQTSDGIISNEELNYSKNFSSLVERLYENVLKGKIDELKVKANNAPDKWEAEEILKKARILEEILNKRIVDNSTINVLDYSSSLGLKLNFDRELASNATAKVLGYYGIAVVERKLPEEFDAISLLTKATQDKIYGENIVDFEPIVINDAANRTILIGSLDIGRDTWMLAHLLKERPYLVEQPKKYEWINRMIQEVAYDIFDDEYSLNSRWIEPHSGKEHLPENVTPTNKEVWEVILGFHDYMDKLPEKLKKDNLPIVFPYYDSDLLKSQINDKVGRTIALFLLAKLPNATYDWSREEIVPGMEGIRVFLKQLPWIYEEMKNAWKDPNSEGYKNAMVAYKMWLNDRFVHGMKNTVKQFSGTWPFEQPGTIDDFLNKNWENWKFAKFPYAYMRGRGSYGPDFNIKNYGEWEMYDDGLPLAYKAFGIPLGEMYGDGTSGNLGGPGNYFFREFAIYGIPDSIINSLLNERSLGRIAVGYGNGISLTSCIDGFEKDSGYQIYEWFRHTPIYLWKKGKS
;
A
#
# COMPACT_ATOMS: atom_id res chain seq x y z
N MET A 1 6.18 11.77 -29.53
CA MET A 1 6.74 13.12 -29.81
C MET A 1 7.24 13.69 -28.47
N LYS A 2 8.46 14.24 -28.39
CA LYS A 2 9.15 14.91 -27.24
C LYS A 2 8.59 14.63 -25.80
N VAL A 3 9.17 13.83 -24.89
CA VAL A 3 10.55 13.72 -24.33
C VAL A 3 10.90 14.75 -23.23
N LYS A 4 11.01 14.25 -21.97
CA LYS A 4 11.82 14.69 -20.80
C LYS A 4 11.73 16.15 -20.29
N SER A 5 11.24 16.35 -19.06
CA SER A 5 11.61 17.53 -18.24
C SER A 5 11.45 17.44 -16.70
N TYR A 6 11.51 16.26 -16.05
CA TYR A 6 11.31 16.17 -14.58
C TYR A 6 12.34 15.37 -13.75
N PHE A 7 13.53 15.11 -14.30
CA PHE A 7 14.65 14.46 -13.58
C PHE A 7 15.94 15.28 -13.74
N LYS A 8 16.00 16.49 -13.18
CA LYS A 8 17.17 17.36 -13.34
C LYS A 8 17.44 18.37 -12.21
N GLU A 9 17.21 18.02 -10.94
CA GLU A 9 17.61 18.90 -9.83
C GLU A 9 17.91 18.20 -8.49
N LEU A 10 18.73 17.14 -8.48
CA LEU A 10 19.19 16.52 -7.23
C LEU A 10 20.58 15.85 -7.24
N PHE A 11 21.37 15.97 -8.31
CA PHE A 11 22.77 15.50 -8.33
C PHE A 11 23.71 16.49 -9.03
N LYS A 12 24.26 17.38 -8.22
CA LYS A 12 25.49 18.20 -8.38
C LYS A 12 25.95 18.37 -6.94
N GLU A 13 26.95 17.66 -6.44
CA GLU A 13 28.41 17.82 -6.60
C GLU A 13 29.05 16.68 -5.75
N HIS A 14 30.29 16.22 -5.90
CA HIS A 14 31.45 16.57 -6.72
C HIS A 14 32.28 15.27 -6.91
N LEU A 15 32.66 14.89 -8.13
CA LEU A 15 33.65 13.80 -8.35
C LEU A 15 34.25 13.85 -9.76
N PRO A 16 35.56 14.12 -9.91
CA PRO A 16 36.34 13.72 -11.06
C PRO A 16 37.24 12.52 -10.72
N ARG A 17 37.23 11.50 -11.58
CA ARG A 17 38.13 10.34 -11.53
C ARG A 17 38.86 10.27 -12.88
N LYS A 18 40.06 9.67 -12.87
CA LYS A 18 40.93 9.35 -14.04
C LYS A 18 41.67 10.55 -14.67
N GLU A 19 42.89 10.39 -15.21
CA GLU A 19 43.83 9.25 -15.21
C GLU A 19 45.26 9.70 -15.54
N LEU A 20 46.24 9.10 -14.86
CA LEU A 20 47.63 8.79 -15.25
C LEU A 20 48.24 8.12 -14.00
N ARG A 21 48.46 6.79 -13.93
CA ARG A 21 49.51 6.00 -14.63
C ARG A 21 50.88 6.67 -14.56
N GLU A 22 51.97 6.06 -14.13
CA GLU A 22 52.36 4.73 -13.63
C GLU A 22 53.63 5.04 -12.76
N GLU A 23 54.17 4.27 -11.81
CA GLU A 23 54.12 2.84 -11.52
C GLU A 23 54.56 2.54 -10.05
N LEU A 24 54.35 1.28 -9.65
CA LEU A 24 54.95 0.44 -8.59
C LEU A 24 56.27 0.92 -7.92
N GLY A 25 56.63 0.49 -6.69
CA GLY A 25 56.05 -0.53 -5.82
C GLY A 25 57.09 -1.01 -4.78
N LEU A 26 56.61 -1.54 -3.65
CA LEU A 26 57.44 -2.01 -2.51
C LEU A 26 58.40 -3.15 -2.90
N THR A 27 59.58 -3.26 -2.24
CA THR A 27 59.82 -4.18 -1.09
C THR A 27 61.30 -4.19 -0.67
N THR A 28 61.54 -4.31 0.64
CA THR A 28 62.85 -4.44 1.31
C THR A 28 63.48 -5.83 1.15
N ASN A 29 64.81 -5.93 0.95
CA ASN A 29 65.76 -6.66 1.83
C ASN A 29 67.14 -7.03 1.21
N PHE A 30 68.16 -6.89 2.07
CA PHE A 30 69.39 -7.70 2.21
C PHE A 30 70.47 -7.84 1.09
N ILE A 31 71.59 -7.14 1.35
CA ILE A 31 72.98 -7.66 1.51
C ILE A 31 73.82 -8.18 0.30
N GLN A 32 75.04 -7.61 0.25
CA GLN A 32 76.37 -8.10 -0.16
C GLN A 32 77.06 -7.71 -1.50
N GLU A 33 78.26 -7.16 -1.28
CA GLU A 33 79.55 -7.28 -1.98
C GLU A 33 79.83 -6.66 -3.37
N GLU A 34 80.83 -5.76 -3.34
CA GLU A 34 82.00 -5.64 -4.23
C GLU A 34 81.90 -6.10 -5.71
N ASN A 35 82.38 -5.37 -6.73
CA ASN A 35 83.75 -4.84 -6.84
C ASN A 35 83.95 -4.01 -8.15
N LYS A 36 85.02 -3.18 -8.16
CA LYS A 36 85.83 -2.69 -9.31
C LYS A 36 85.22 -1.98 -10.55
N ILE A 37 85.70 -0.74 -10.72
CA ILE A 37 86.38 -0.16 -11.92
C ILE A 37 85.63 -0.15 -13.26
N GLY A 38 85.27 1.05 -13.75
CA GLY A 38 84.74 1.23 -15.11
C GLY A 38 84.53 2.68 -15.58
N LYS A 39 85.64 3.36 -15.89
CA LYS A 39 85.83 4.47 -16.87
C LYS A 39 84.62 5.15 -17.56
N ASN A 40 84.68 6.49 -17.57
CA ASN A 40 84.52 7.43 -18.69
C ASN A 40 83.30 7.31 -19.64
N LEU A 41 82.55 8.42 -19.80
CA LEU A 41 82.75 9.41 -20.88
C LEU A 41 82.04 10.73 -20.50
N ALA A 42 82.71 11.89 -20.55
CA ALA A 42 82.59 12.93 -21.59
C ALA A 42 81.30 13.79 -21.51
N GLY A 43 81.34 15.11 -21.72
CA GLY A 43 82.49 15.97 -22.03
C GLY A 43 82.08 17.43 -22.27
N ASP A 44 83.07 18.26 -22.63
CA ASP A 44 83.02 19.67 -23.05
C ASP A 44 83.06 20.77 -21.97
N LEU A 45 83.68 21.95 -22.19
CA LEU A 45 84.86 22.33 -23.02
C LEU A 45 85.19 23.81 -22.68
N LEU A 46 86.46 24.19 -22.46
CA LEU A 46 87.09 25.54 -22.66
C LEU A 46 88.46 25.55 -21.91
N VAL A 47 89.62 25.41 -22.58
CA VAL A 47 90.43 26.49 -23.22
C VAL A 47 91.05 27.44 -22.15
N THR A 48 92.36 27.43 -21.84
CA THR A 48 93.56 27.69 -22.70
C THR A 48 94.86 26.98 -22.23
N LEU A 49 95.90 26.91 -23.10
CA LEU A 49 97.19 26.21 -22.89
C LEU A 49 98.38 27.08 -22.38
N PRO A 50 99.49 26.46 -21.90
CA PRO A 50 100.65 27.11 -21.24
C PRO A 50 101.99 27.06 -22.02
N TRP A 51 102.94 27.91 -21.62
CA TRP A 51 104.41 27.87 -21.86
C TRP A 51 105.12 28.53 -20.63
N ILE A 52 106.44 28.49 -20.36
CA ILE A 52 107.62 27.98 -21.10
C ILE A 52 108.75 27.48 -20.15
N VAL A 53 109.59 26.56 -20.66
CA VAL A 53 110.99 26.14 -20.36
C VAL A 53 111.80 26.72 -19.16
N GLY A 54 112.58 25.82 -18.51
CA GLY A 54 113.47 26.03 -17.36
C GLY A 54 114.80 26.77 -17.57
N GLY A 55 115.74 26.65 -16.60
CA GLY A 55 117.09 27.22 -16.71
C GLY A 55 117.79 27.60 -15.40
N ALA A 56 118.82 26.84 -15.02
CA ALA A 56 120.11 27.28 -14.45
C ALA A 56 120.25 28.10 -13.13
N LEU A 57 120.92 27.45 -12.16
CA LEU A 57 122.13 27.90 -11.42
C LEU A 57 122.10 28.92 -10.24
N THR A 58 123.08 28.67 -9.34
CA THR A 58 123.95 29.58 -8.54
C THR A 58 123.65 30.00 -7.07
N VAL A 59 124.72 29.85 -6.26
CA VAL A 59 125.14 30.64 -5.06
C VAL A 59 124.38 30.37 -3.73
N ILE A 60 124.93 29.53 -2.84
CA ILE A 60 125.85 29.85 -1.70
C ILE A 60 125.18 30.63 -0.56
N GLY A 61 125.21 30.06 0.65
CA GLY A 61 124.87 30.77 1.90
C GLY A 61 124.91 29.83 3.10
N ALA A 62 125.92 29.93 3.96
CA ALA A 62 126.08 29.05 5.11
C ALA A 62 125.09 29.35 6.24
N ALA A 63 124.48 28.29 6.77
CA ALA A 63 124.32 27.95 8.19
C ALA A 63 124.06 29.06 9.23
N PHE A 64 122.98 28.92 10.02
CA PHE A 64 123.02 28.37 11.40
C PHE A 64 121.65 28.51 12.11
N ALA A 65 121.21 27.44 12.77
CA ALA A 65 120.30 27.39 13.93
C ALA A 65 118.91 28.11 13.88
N TYR A 66 117.89 27.47 13.28
CA TYR A 66 116.47 27.72 13.63
C TYR A 66 115.52 26.54 13.29
N ASP A 67 115.82 25.29 13.67
CA ASP A 67 114.96 24.15 13.28
C ASP A 67 114.86 23.03 14.34
N TYR A 68 114.49 23.40 15.56
CA TYR A 68 114.07 22.44 16.60
C TYR A 68 112.87 22.96 17.43
N PHE A 69 112.10 23.90 16.89
CA PHE A 69 111.01 24.56 17.64
C PHE A 69 109.87 25.11 16.78
N ILE A 70 109.31 24.29 15.89
CA ILE A 70 107.96 24.54 15.33
C ILE A 70 107.03 23.41 15.80
N ARG A 71 106.00 23.82 16.56
CA ARG A 71 104.93 22.95 17.06
C ARG A 71 104.01 22.54 15.91
N ASP A 72 103.37 21.37 16.04
CA ASP A 72 102.21 21.06 15.21
C ASP A 72 101.13 22.15 15.41
N LYS A 73 100.59 22.66 14.31
CA LYS A 73 99.64 23.79 14.26
C LYS A 73 98.36 23.44 13.51
N GLU A 74 98.28 22.24 12.96
CA GLU A 74 97.08 21.75 12.32
C GLU A 74 96.15 21.22 13.41
N ALA A 75 94.86 21.58 13.35
CA ALA A 75 93.86 21.08 14.29
C ALA A 75 93.40 19.68 13.87
N PRO A 76 92.92 18.83 14.80
CA PRO A 76 92.44 17.48 14.49
C PRO A 76 91.40 17.45 13.34
N GLU A 77 91.64 16.68 12.29
CA GLU A 77 90.66 16.52 11.21
C GLU A 77 89.65 15.43 11.58
N ILE A 78 88.36 15.77 11.69
CA ILE A 78 87.29 14.80 12.01
C ILE A 78 86.86 14.10 10.72
N GLU A 79 87.39 12.90 10.47
CA GLU A 79 87.15 12.16 9.22
C GLU A 79 85.74 11.55 9.14
N SER A 80 85.18 11.13 10.29
CA SER A 80 83.78 10.72 10.34
C SER A 80 83.18 10.88 11.74
N LEU A 81 81.92 11.33 11.76
CA LEU A 81 81.10 11.44 12.94
C LEU A 81 79.83 10.59 12.76
N LYS A 82 79.54 9.72 13.72
CA LYS A 82 78.36 8.86 13.76
C LYS A 82 77.73 8.90 15.15
N TYR A 83 76.45 9.23 15.18
CA TYR A 83 75.59 9.14 16.37
C TYR A 83 74.15 8.87 15.92
N LYS A 84 73.26 8.47 16.83
CA LYS A 84 71.83 8.30 16.51
C LYS A 84 71.12 9.65 16.56
N ASP A 85 70.50 10.08 15.47
CA ASP A 85 69.72 11.33 15.45
C ASP A 85 68.49 11.30 16.38
N ARG A 86 68.04 10.10 16.75
CA ARG A 86 66.91 9.85 17.65
C ARG A 86 67.31 8.77 18.65
N VAL A 87 67.20 9.06 19.94
CA VAL A 87 67.49 8.11 21.02
C VAL A 87 66.25 7.97 21.90
N PHE A 88 65.74 6.75 21.99
CA PHE A 88 64.56 6.44 22.79
C PHE A 88 64.89 6.39 24.29
N LYS A 89 63.86 6.55 25.13
CA LYS A 89 64.01 6.49 26.58
C LYS A 89 64.57 5.13 27.02
N ARG A 90 65.63 5.14 27.85
CA ARG A 90 66.45 3.96 28.25
C ARG A 90 67.31 3.34 27.14
N GLU A 91 67.33 3.91 25.94
CA GLU A 91 68.30 3.56 24.92
C GLU A 91 69.60 4.35 25.17
N ASN A 92 70.76 3.71 25.03
CA ASN A 92 72.02 4.44 25.03
C ASN A 92 72.18 5.19 23.70
N GLN A 93 72.61 6.46 23.80
CA GLN A 93 73.27 7.13 22.69
C GLN A 93 74.64 6.49 22.50
N GLU A 94 74.99 6.20 21.27
CA GLU A 94 76.34 5.80 20.87
C GLU A 94 76.94 6.94 20.07
N PHE A 95 78.11 7.39 20.49
CA PHE A 95 78.80 8.51 19.87
C PHE A 95 80.18 8.03 19.43
N PHE A 96 80.47 8.19 18.14
CA PHE A 96 81.68 7.67 17.50
C PHE A 96 82.24 8.72 16.54
N ALA A 97 83.43 9.23 16.85
CA ALA A 97 84.11 10.26 16.06
C ALA A 97 85.55 9.83 15.77
N CYS A 98 85.84 9.47 14.53
CA CYS A 98 87.19 9.13 14.10
C CYS A 98 87.93 10.39 13.66
N VAL A 99 89.18 10.52 14.08
CA VAL A 99 89.99 11.71 13.82
C VAL A 99 91.36 11.34 13.30
N LYS A 100 91.88 12.20 12.45
CA LYS A 100 93.22 12.10 11.90
C LYS A 100 94.09 13.10 12.64
N GLU A 101 94.77 12.59 13.66
CA GLU A 101 95.57 13.37 14.60
C GLU A 101 96.81 12.55 15.00
N LYS A 102 97.99 13.19 15.06
CA LYS A 102 99.26 12.56 15.45
C LYS A 102 99.44 12.52 16.97
N ASN A 103 98.85 13.47 17.68
CA ASN A 103 98.97 13.67 19.12
C ASN A 103 97.59 13.82 19.79
N PRO A 104 96.67 12.85 19.64
CA PRO A 104 95.31 12.97 20.14
C PRO A 104 95.30 13.11 21.66
N GLU A 105 94.47 14.01 22.17
CA GLU A 105 94.22 14.10 23.61
C GLU A 105 93.36 12.91 24.06
N LYS A 106 93.51 12.50 25.33
CA LYS A 106 92.85 11.31 25.90
C LYS A 106 91.33 11.33 25.81
N TYR A 107 90.73 12.52 25.73
CA TYR A 107 89.28 12.70 25.64
C TYR A 107 88.90 13.83 24.68
N ALA A 108 87.88 13.60 23.86
CA ALA A 108 87.11 14.67 23.23
C ALA A 108 85.98 15.12 24.17
N ILE A 109 85.52 16.36 24.03
CA ILE A 109 84.45 16.92 24.86
C ILE A 109 83.21 17.12 24.01
N LEU A 110 82.16 16.34 24.27
CA LEU A 110 80.84 16.56 23.71
C LEU A 110 80.08 17.52 24.64
N ASN A 111 79.88 18.76 24.19
CA ASN A 111 79.22 19.82 24.94
C ASN A 111 77.81 20.06 24.39
N LEU A 112 76.79 19.50 25.05
CA LEU A 112 75.38 19.51 24.62
C LEU A 112 74.50 20.23 25.64
N ASN A 113 73.84 21.32 25.24
CA ASN A 113 73.00 22.14 26.13
C ASN A 113 73.67 22.48 27.49
N ASN A 114 74.97 22.82 27.49
CA ASN A 114 75.83 23.06 28.66
C ASN A 114 76.21 21.82 29.50
N THR A 115 75.79 20.62 29.13
CA THR A 115 76.29 19.36 29.68
C THR A 115 77.57 18.96 28.93
N LYS A 116 78.68 18.80 29.66
CA LYS A 116 79.93 18.26 29.11
C LYS A 116 80.01 16.75 29.36
N ILE A 117 80.28 15.98 28.31
CA ILE A 117 80.50 14.54 28.34
C ILE A 117 81.89 14.29 27.74
N GLU A 118 82.78 13.70 28.53
CA GLU A 118 84.12 13.31 28.08
C GLU A 118 84.02 11.97 27.33
N ILE A 119 84.48 11.96 26.08
CA ILE A 119 84.50 10.79 25.21
C ILE A 119 85.94 10.26 25.17
N PRO A 120 86.23 9.06 25.68
CA PRO A 120 87.59 8.51 25.65
C PRO A 120 88.06 8.21 24.23
N PHE A 121 89.36 8.41 24.00
CA PHE A 121 90.05 7.99 22.78
C PHE A 121 90.34 6.48 22.82
N ASP A 122 90.01 5.77 21.75
CA ASP A 122 90.41 4.38 21.53
C ASP A 122 91.63 4.32 20.61
N GLU A 123 92.80 4.03 21.18
CA GLU A 123 94.08 3.96 20.46
C GLU A 123 94.11 2.85 19.39
N LYS A 124 93.23 1.85 19.44
CA LYS A 124 93.19 0.78 18.42
C LYS A 124 92.59 1.24 17.10
N ASP A 125 91.48 1.95 17.19
CA ASP A 125 90.69 2.37 16.01
C ASP A 125 90.99 3.82 15.61
N SER A 126 91.75 4.57 16.43
CA SER A 126 92.00 6.02 16.28
C SER A 126 90.73 6.87 16.32
N CYS A 127 89.77 6.48 17.15
CA CYS A 127 88.46 7.12 17.25
C CYS A 127 88.06 7.37 18.70
N TYR A 128 87.33 8.47 18.94
CA TYR A 128 86.66 8.74 20.20
C TYR A 128 85.33 7.98 20.25
N LYS A 129 85.10 7.16 21.28
CA LYS A 129 83.88 6.35 21.42
C LYS A 129 83.29 6.40 22.82
N ILE A 130 81.99 6.66 22.92
CA ILE A 130 81.23 6.49 24.17
C ILE A 130 79.85 5.89 23.89
N SER A 131 79.35 5.11 24.85
CA SER A 131 77.93 4.74 24.95
C SER A 131 77.42 5.26 26.29
N PHE A 132 76.38 6.09 26.28
CA PHE A 132 75.80 6.66 27.49
C PHE A 132 74.28 6.76 27.40
N ASP A 133 73.63 6.63 28.55
CA ASP A 133 72.18 6.80 28.71
C ASP A 133 71.84 8.31 28.80
N PRO A 134 71.15 8.91 27.82
CA PRO A 134 70.79 10.33 27.85
C PRO A 134 69.89 10.70 29.03
N SER A 135 69.14 9.74 29.58
CA SER A 135 68.22 9.93 30.71
C SER A 135 68.94 10.37 31.99
N LYS A 136 70.27 10.14 32.08
CA LYS A 136 71.12 10.58 33.20
C LYS A 136 71.49 12.05 33.13
N TYR A 137 71.40 12.66 31.96
CA TYR A 137 71.83 14.04 31.69
C TYR A 137 70.63 14.97 31.46
N TRP A 138 69.56 14.46 30.85
CA TRP A 138 68.34 15.20 30.57
C TRP A 138 67.14 14.38 31.07
N SER A 139 66.23 15.00 31.82
CA SER A 139 65.08 14.33 32.44
C SER A 139 63.78 14.43 31.63
N LYS A 140 63.81 15.15 30.50
CA LYS A 140 62.68 15.36 29.60
C LYS A 140 63.08 15.04 28.17
N GLU A 141 62.08 14.85 27.32
CA GLU A 141 62.26 14.72 25.88
C GLU A 141 62.61 16.05 25.22
N GLY A 142 63.37 15.98 24.14
CA GLY A 142 63.63 17.16 23.31
C GLY A 142 64.88 17.02 22.47
N ILE A 143 65.21 18.10 21.76
CA ILE A 143 66.45 18.21 20.98
C ILE A 143 67.56 18.72 21.90
N VAL A 144 68.64 17.97 21.99
CA VAL A 144 69.93 18.45 22.51
C VAL A 144 70.79 18.93 21.36
N LYS A 145 71.36 20.12 21.51
CA LYS A 145 72.24 20.75 20.52
C LYS A 145 73.55 21.16 21.16
N GLY A 146 74.60 21.21 20.36
CA GLY A 146 75.89 21.71 20.80
C GLY A 146 76.99 21.31 19.86
N GLU A 147 78.17 21.06 20.42
CA GLU A 147 79.40 20.83 19.66
C GLU A 147 80.20 19.66 20.24
N LEU A 148 80.72 18.81 19.35
CA LEU A 148 81.86 17.95 19.66
C LEU A 148 83.11 18.81 19.53
N ILE A 149 83.91 18.89 20.60
CA ILE A 149 85.20 19.58 20.63
C ILE A 149 86.28 18.52 20.74
N VAL A 150 87.14 18.40 19.72
CA VAL A 150 88.30 17.51 19.73
C VAL A 150 89.56 18.35 19.91
N PRO A 151 90.26 18.25 21.06
CA PRO A 151 91.58 18.84 21.25
C PRO A 151 92.72 17.87 20.89
N ASP A 152 93.84 18.41 20.43
CA ASP A 152 95.14 17.73 20.47
C ASP A 152 95.86 18.02 21.82
N LYS A 153 96.99 17.34 22.06
CA LYS A 153 97.86 17.58 23.24
C LYS A 153 98.52 18.98 23.29
N TYR A 154 98.36 19.79 22.24
CA TYR A 154 98.89 21.16 22.13
C TYR A 154 97.80 22.23 22.21
N ASN A 155 96.55 21.83 22.49
CA ASN A 155 95.38 22.66 22.65
C ASN A 155 94.87 23.32 21.35
N ASN A 156 95.25 22.79 20.17
CA ASN A 156 94.56 23.03 18.90
C ASN A 156 93.22 22.29 18.93
N ILE A 157 92.14 22.91 18.47
CA ILE A 157 90.78 22.35 18.58
C ILE A 157 90.05 22.27 17.24
N SER A 158 89.34 21.16 17.06
CA SER A 158 88.36 20.95 15.99
C SER A 158 86.95 20.89 16.58
N LYS A 159 85.96 21.35 15.82
CA LYS A 159 84.60 21.54 16.31
C LYS A 159 83.57 21.13 15.26
N GLU A 160 82.75 20.15 15.60
CA GLU A 160 81.64 19.69 14.77
C GLU A 160 80.30 19.94 15.47
N ASN A 161 79.30 20.46 14.77
CA ASN A 161 77.97 20.69 15.35
C ASN A 161 77.22 19.36 15.52
N VAL A 162 76.54 19.20 16.66
CA VAL A 162 75.83 17.97 17.03
C VAL A 162 74.40 18.33 17.41
N SER A 163 73.42 17.59 16.88
CA SER A 163 72.01 17.76 17.22
C SER A 163 71.29 16.42 17.11
N PHE A 164 70.65 15.97 18.20
CA PHE A 164 69.80 14.76 18.20
C PHE A 164 68.67 14.88 19.23
N PHE A 165 67.65 14.04 19.07
CA PHE A 165 66.56 13.90 20.02
C PHE A 165 66.92 12.91 21.12
N VAL A 166 66.61 13.24 22.38
CA VAL A 166 66.84 12.40 23.56
C VAL A 166 65.56 12.07 24.29
N ASN A 167 65.59 10.92 24.99
CA ASN A 167 64.54 10.43 25.89
C ASN A 167 63.18 10.20 25.22
N LEU A 168 63.14 10.05 23.90
CA LEU A 168 61.92 9.88 23.13
C LEU A 168 61.10 8.67 23.64
N GLU A 169 59.84 8.90 23.97
CA GLU A 169 58.84 7.91 24.36
C GLU A 169 57.58 8.16 23.52
N SER A 170 56.99 7.11 22.95
CA SER A 170 55.75 7.30 22.16
C SER A 170 54.57 7.64 23.09
N PRO A 171 53.58 8.41 22.63
CA PRO A 171 52.37 8.71 23.41
C PRO A 171 51.75 7.47 24.02
N LYS A 172 51.39 7.51 25.30
CA LYS A 172 50.84 6.33 25.98
C LYS A 172 49.32 6.42 26.10
N ILE A 173 48.62 5.62 25.30
CA ILE A 173 47.19 5.34 25.46
C ILE A 173 47.05 4.36 26.63
N GLU A 174 46.56 4.83 27.78
CA GLU A 174 46.46 4.02 29.01
C GLU A 174 45.09 3.38 29.23
N GLY A 175 44.07 3.88 28.53
CA GLY A 175 42.72 3.31 28.54
C GLY A 175 42.01 3.66 27.25
N LEU A 176 41.15 2.75 26.81
CA LEU A 176 40.16 2.93 25.75
C LEU A 176 38.82 2.50 26.35
N ASP A 177 37.85 3.39 26.32
CA ASP A 177 36.49 3.16 26.81
C ASP A 177 35.49 3.43 25.68
N ILE A 178 34.45 2.61 25.60
CA ILE A 178 33.44 2.62 24.54
C ILE A 178 32.08 2.62 25.22
N ASN A 179 31.47 3.80 25.30
CA ASN A 179 30.24 4.02 26.04
C ASN A 179 29.07 4.22 25.07
N ARG A 180 28.16 3.24 24.99
CA ARG A 180 26.90 3.36 24.25
C ARG A 180 26.04 4.45 24.90
N LYS A 181 25.85 5.56 24.20
CA LYS A 181 24.98 6.68 24.66
C LYS A 181 23.53 6.47 24.27
N ASP A 182 23.31 5.88 23.10
CA ASP A 182 22.00 5.68 22.49
C ASP A 182 22.12 4.58 21.41
N VAL A 183 21.00 4.19 20.79
CA VAL A 183 21.00 3.25 19.67
C VAL A 183 21.84 3.78 18.51
N GLY A 184 22.91 3.06 18.22
CA GLY A 184 23.88 3.44 17.18
C GLY A 184 24.74 4.66 17.50
N ILE A 185 24.73 5.19 18.73
CA ILE A 185 25.56 6.33 19.16
C ILE A 185 26.52 5.89 20.27
N TYR A 186 27.82 6.00 19.98
CA TYR A 186 28.90 5.55 20.86
C TYR A 186 29.87 6.69 21.14
N GLU A 187 30.08 7.00 22.41
CA GLU A 187 31.22 7.82 22.82
C GLU A 187 32.43 6.90 22.95
N ILE A 188 33.39 7.05 22.05
CA ILE A 188 34.71 6.44 22.22
C ILE A 188 35.56 7.46 22.95
N SER A 189 36.17 7.07 24.07
CA SER A 189 37.11 7.89 24.80
C SER A 189 38.41 7.17 25.16
N GLY A 190 39.48 7.92 25.35
CA GLY A 190 40.78 7.36 25.70
C GLY A 190 41.64 8.30 26.51
N LEU A 191 42.27 7.75 27.55
CA LEU A 191 43.22 8.46 28.40
C LEU A 191 44.61 8.41 27.74
N ILE A 192 45.10 9.56 27.28
CA ILE A 192 46.38 9.67 26.60
C ILE A 192 47.35 10.48 27.46
N LYS A 193 48.47 9.88 27.84
CA LYS A 193 49.55 10.52 28.59
C LYS A 193 50.76 10.74 27.71
N ASP A 194 51.06 12.00 27.45
CA ASP A 194 52.26 12.48 26.77
C ASP A 194 52.40 13.99 27.04
N ASP A 195 53.60 14.45 27.43
CA ASP A 195 53.90 15.87 27.73
C ASP A 195 54.03 16.73 26.45
N ASN A 196 54.15 16.08 25.29
CA ASN A 196 54.46 16.61 23.96
C ASN A 196 53.40 16.26 22.91
N LEU A 197 52.24 15.75 23.34
CA LEU A 197 51.12 15.34 22.49
C LEU A 197 50.69 16.44 21.52
N GLU A 198 50.77 16.15 20.22
CA GLU A 198 50.34 17.04 19.14
C GLU A 198 48.91 16.73 18.71
N ASN A 199 48.55 15.44 18.59
CA ASN A 199 47.26 15.04 18.05
C ASN A 199 46.76 13.69 18.58
N ALA A 200 45.45 13.50 18.56
CA ALA A 200 44.80 12.21 18.78
C ALA A 200 43.53 12.10 17.93
N PHE A 201 43.36 10.98 17.23
CA PHE A 201 42.27 10.75 16.30
C PHE A 201 41.85 9.28 16.25
N LEU A 202 40.64 9.03 15.78
CA LEU A 202 40.14 7.70 15.41
C LEU A 202 40.37 7.47 13.93
N LEU A 203 40.79 6.26 13.56
CA LEU A 203 40.88 5.78 12.20
C LEU A 203 39.80 4.72 11.97
N ILE A 204 38.82 5.01 11.10
CA ILE A 204 37.64 4.18 10.79
C ILE A 204 37.52 4.06 9.27
N ASP A 205 37.57 2.85 8.70
CA ASP A 205 37.51 2.62 7.25
C ASP A 205 38.52 3.52 6.47
N ASN A 206 39.72 3.72 7.03
CA ASN A 206 40.78 4.67 6.60
C ASN A 206 40.45 6.17 6.70
N ASN A 207 39.25 6.55 7.15
CA ASN A 207 38.90 7.94 7.45
C ASN A 207 39.39 8.33 8.85
N ARG A 208 39.92 9.55 8.96
CA ARG A 208 40.38 10.13 10.21
C ARG A 208 39.28 10.99 10.84
N ILE A 209 39.01 10.78 12.11
CA ILE A 209 38.08 11.58 12.93
C ILE A 209 38.86 12.12 14.12
N ASP A 210 39.08 13.44 14.15
CA ASP A 210 39.80 14.09 15.25
C ASP A 210 38.97 14.05 16.56
N LEU A 211 39.66 14.01 17.70
CA LEU A 211 39.04 13.88 19.02
C LEU A 211 38.94 15.23 19.74
N ASN A 212 37.84 15.41 20.48
CA ASN A 212 37.70 16.49 21.45
C ASN A 212 38.58 16.20 22.68
N LYS A 213 39.23 17.22 23.22
CA LYS A 213 40.13 17.10 24.39
C LYS A 213 39.49 17.69 25.65
N ASN A 214 39.47 16.93 26.74
CA ASN A 214 39.16 17.42 28.08
C ASN A 214 40.22 16.92 29.07
N GLY A 215 41.17 17.80 29.42
CA GLY A 215 42.37 17.41 30.17
C GLY A 215 43.21 16.41 29.38
N ASN A 216 43.41 15.21 29.94
CA ASN A 216 44.11 14.10 29.28
C ASN A 216 43.15 13.06 28.67
N ASN A 217 41.82 13.28 28.79
CA ASN A 217 40.83 12.43 28.14
C ASN A 217 40.50 12.98 26.74
N PHE A 218 40.53 12.11 25.74
CA PHE A 218 40.20 12.42 24.36
C PHE A 218 38.98 11.61 23.95
N TYR A 219 37.96 12.24 23.37
CA TYR A 219 36.69 11.59 23.09
C TYR A 219 36.02 12.09 21.81
N SER A 220 35.19 11.24 21.19
CA SER A 220 34.33 11.60 20.06
C SER A 220 33.11 10.69 19.99
N GLU A 221 32.01 11.22 19.46
CA GLU A 221 30.79 10.46 19.21
C GLU A 221 30.81 9.85 17.81
N ILE A 222 30.72 8.53 17.74
CA ILE A 222 30.57 7.77 16.50
C ILE A 222 29.12 7.33 16.34
N LYS A 223 28.55 7.62 15.17
CA LYS A 223 27.21 7.16 14.78
C LYS A 223 27.34 6.02 13.77
N THR A 224 26.90 4.82 14.13
CA THR A 224 26.98 3.62 13.29
C THR A 224 25.77 2.71 13.50
N LEU A 225 25.29 2.10 12.42
CA LEU A 225 24.24 1.05 12.42
C LEU A 225 24.81 -0.29 11.93
N LYS A 226 26.13 -0.46 12.07
CA LYS A 226 26.90 -1.67 11.74
C LYS A 226 27.99 -1.89 12.79
N ASP A 227 28.42 -3.13 12.95
CA ASP A 227 29.69 -3.46 13.59
C ASP A 227 30.83 -2.66 12.94
N LEU A 228 31.74 -2.15 13.75
CA LEU A 228 32.77 -1.20 13.31
C LEU A 228 34.09 -1.47 14.02
N GLU A 229 35.14 -1.75 13.26
CA GLU A 229 36.51 -1.74 13.78
C GLU A 229 37.11 -0.33 13.63
N PHE A 230 37.87 0.10 14.62
CA PHE A 230 38.53 1.40 14.63
C PHE A 230 39.92 1.32 15.28
N LYS A 231 40.75 2.35 15.07
CA LYS A 231 41.99 2.53 15.81
C LYS A 231 42.02 3.91 16.46
N LEU A 232 42.18 3.95 17.78
CA LEU A 232 42.56 5.18 18.48
C LEU A 232 44.06 5.37 18.30
N CYS A 233 44.47 6.44 17.63
CA CYS A 233 45.88 6.76 17.41
C CYS A 233 46.24 8.12 18.01
N ALA A 234 47.44 8.20 18.59
CA ALA A 234 48.00 9.37 19.25
C ALA A 234 49.37 9.69 18.66
N PHE A 235 49.68 10.98 18.46
CA PHE A 235 50.91 11.47 17.86
C PHE A 235 51.51 12.60 18.71
N ASP A 236 52.80 12.52 19.01
CA ASP A 236 53.55 13.63 19.61
C ASP A 236 54.08 14.61 18.54
N LYS A 237 54.58 15.76 18.98
CA LYS A 237 55.24 16.76 18.13
C LYS A 237 56.58 16.31 17.51
N PHE A 238 57.02 15.09 17.81
CA PHE A 238 58.22 14.47 17.26
C PHE A 238 57.86 13.38 16.22
N ASN A 239 56.57 13.25 15.85
CA ASN A 239 56.07 12.23 14.94
C ASN A 239 56.36 10.79 15.40
N LEU A 240 56.31 10.56 16.72
CA LEU A 240 56.13 9.26 17.33
C LEU A 240 54.63 9.00 17.51
N SER A 241 54.24 7.74 17.33
CA SER A 241 52.84 7.35 17.38
C SER A 241 52.60 6.11 18.22
N SER A 242 51.45 6.05 18.88
CA SER A 242 50.85 4.80 19.34
C SER A 242 49.44 4.66 18.76
N CYS A 243 49.00 3.41 18.59
CA CYS A 243 47.63 3.11 18.20
C CYS A 243 47.12 1.90 18.99
N VAL A 244 45.86 1.95 19.40
CA VAL A 244 45.12 0.84 20.02
C VAL A 244 43.90 0.53 19.15
N ASN A 245 43.69 -0.74 18.83
CA ASN A 245 42.51 -1.19 18.10
C ASN A 245 41.31 -1.23 19.06
N GLY A 246 40.13 -0.82 18.59
CA GLY A 246 38.85 -1.00 19.26
C GLY A 246 37.78 -1.52 18.30
N LYS A 247 36.68 -2.03 18.85
CA LYS A 247 35.53 -2.52 18.08
C LYS A 247 34.24 -2.04 18.73
N ILE A 248 33.31 -1.58 17.91
CA ILE A 248 31.89 -1.42 18.27
C ILE A 248 31.16 -2.67 17.77
N GLU A 249 30.45 -3.35 18.67
CA GLU A 249 29.67 -4.56 18.38
C GLU A 249 28.17 -4.23 18.32
N PHE A 250 27.80 -3.36 17.37
CA PHE A 250 26.43 -2.88 17.19
C PHE A 250 25.39 -4.01 17.12
N SER A 251 25.76 -5.15 16.52
CA SER A 251 24.95 -6.36 16.44
C SER A 251 24.67 -7.05 17.78
N GLN A 252 25.50 -6.82 18.80
CA GLN A 252 25.29 -7.28 20.19
C GLN A 252 24.64 -6.20 21.06
N ASP A 253 25.00 -4.93 20.86
CA ASP A 253 24.46 -3.80 21.61
C ASP A 253 23.02 -3.43 21.22
N ASN A 254 22.66 -3.65 19.95
CA ASN A 254 21.37 -3.28 19.35
C ASN A 254 20.85 -4.42 18.44
N PRO A 255 20.65 -5.64 18.99
CA PRO A 255 20.34 -6.83 18.22
C PRO A 255 19.02 -6.72 17.45
N ASN A 256 18.00 -6.04 17.98
CA ASN A 256 16.71 -5.87 17.33
C ASN A 256 16.80 -4.92 16.12
N VAL A 257 17.43 -3.74 16.25
CA VAL A 257 17.66 -2.84 15.10
C VAL A 257 18.59 -3.48 14.07
N TYR A 258 19.65 -4.18 14.49
CA TYR A 258 20.54 -4.89 13.58
C TYR A 258 19.82 -5.99 12.80
N TYR A 259 18.96 -6.78 13.45
CA TYR A 259 18.12 -7.79 12.79
C TYR A 259 17.17 -7.14 11.77
N ALA A 260 16.49 -6.05 12.14
CA ALA A 260 15.55 -5.34 11.27
C ALA A 260 16.20 -4.79 9.99
N LEU A 261 17.37 -4.19 10.10
CA LEU A 261 18.11 -3.67 8.94
C LEU A 261 18.57 -4.79 8.01
N ASN A 262 18.99 -5.93 8.56
CA ASN A 262 19.32 -7.12 7.77
C ASN A 262 18.09 -7.78 7.12
N LYS A 263 16.89 -7.60 7.69
CA LYS A 263 15.61 -7.99 7.06
C LYS A 263 15.11 -6.99 6.02
N GLY A 264 15.79 -5.86 5.84
CA GLY A 264 15.44 -4.85 4.84
C GLY A 264 14.32 -3.91 5.29
N LEU A 265 14.13 -3.71 6.60
CA LEU A 265 13.31 -2.60 7.09
C LEU A 265 13.98 -1.26 6.74
N ASN A 266 13.20 -0.30 6.25
CA ASN A 266 13.71 1.03 5.94
C ASN A 266 14.22 1.74 7.22
N GLN A 267 15.39 2.37 7.12
CA GLN A 267 16.03 3.11 8.21
C GLN A 267 15.13 4.20 8.82
N SER A 268 14.17 4.75 8.07
CA SER A 268 13.17 5.71 8.58
C SER A 268 12.24 5.16 9.67
N TYR A 269 12.23 3.84 9.90
CA TYR A 269 11.37 3.18 10.89
C TYR A 269 12.15 2.55 12.06
N ILE A 270 13.47 2.78 12.17
CA ILE A 270 14.30 2.30 13.30
C ILE A 270 13.73 2.76 14.65
N ASP A 271 13.17 3.96 14.73
CA ASP A 271 12.57 4.52 15.95
C ASP A 271 11.42 3.68 16.53
N LEU A 272 10.82 2.77 15.76
CA LEU A 272 9.85 1.80 16.27
C LEU A 272 10.52 0.72 17.13
N ILE A 273 11.73 0.30 16.78
CA ILE A 273 12.44 -0.84 17.38
C ILE A 273 13.41 -0.39 18.45
N LYS A 274 13.89 0.86 18.34
CA LYS A 274 14.84 1.51 19.23
C LYS A 274 14.65 1.19 20.73
N PRO A 275 13.44 1.19 21.32
CA PRO A 275 13.27 0.91 22.75
C PRO A 275 13.52 -0.55 23.15
N LEU A 276 13.36 -1.50 22.22
CA LEU A 276 13.57 -2.94 22.46
C LEU A 276 15.06 -3.27 22.67
N ASP A 277 15.98 -2.43 22.16
CA ASP A 277 17.42 -2.62 22.34
C ASP A 277 17.94 -2.08 23.69
N ASN A 278 17.06 -1.66 24.61
CA ASN A 278 17.46 -1.10 25.91
C ASN A 278 18.14 -2.12 26.84
N ASP A 279 17.80 -3.41 26.77
CA ASP A 279 18.40 -4.46 27.60
C ASP A 279 19.59 -5.18 26.94
N GLY A 280 19.87 -4.87 25.66
CA GLY A 280 20.93 -5.48 24.85
C GLY A 280 20.65 -6.92 24.41
N LYS A 281 19.39 -7.37 24.37
CA LYS A 281 19.00 -8.71 23.90
C LYS A 281 17.93 -8.62 22.83
N GLN A 282 17.74 -9.74 22.13
CA GLN A 282 16.57 -9.98 21.28
C GLN A 282 15.90 -11.25 21.79
N ASP A 283 14.65 -11.13 22.22
CA ASP A 283 13.80 -12.28 22.54
C ASP A 283 13.03 -12.80 21.30
N LEU A 284 12.22 -13.84 21.49
CA LEU A 284 11.45 -14.44 20.39
C LEU A 284 10.32 -13.52 19.89
N ASN A 285 9.66 -12.79 20.80
CA ASN A 285 8.53 -11.93 20.48
C ASN A 285 8.99 -10.66 19.77
N GLU A 286 10.08 -10.04 20.25
CA GLU A 286 10.72 -8.90 19.60
C GLU A 286 11.18 -9.26 18.19
N ARG A 287 11.77 -10.45 18.02
CA ARG A 287 12.17 -10.97 16.72
C ARG A 287 10.98 -11.16 15.78
N GLU A 288 9.90 -11.79 16.25
CA GLU A 288 8.66 -11.95 15.48
C GLU A 288 7.98 -10.60 15.17
N PHE A 289 8.08 -9.63 16.07
CA PHE A 289 7.60 -8.26 15.87
C PHE A 289 8.42 -7.51 14.80
N VAL A 290 9.74 -7.65 14.80
CA VAL A 290 10.60 -7.10 13.73
C VAL A 290 10.32 -7.76 12.38
N ASP A 291 10.03 -9.07 12.36
CA ASP A 291 9.62 -9.78 11.16
C ASP A 291 8.26 -9.26 10.64
N LEU A 292 7.29 -9.01 11.52
CA LEU A 292 6.03 -8.34 11.21
C LEU A 292 6.24 -6.93 10.63
N LEU A 293 7.05 -6.08 11.29
CA LEU A 293 7.37 -4.74 10.77
C LEU A 293 7.97 -4.80 9.36
N SER A 294 8.81 -5.79 9.08
CA SER A 294 9.49 -5.95 7.79
C SER A 294 8.51 -6.39 6.68
N GLU A 295 7.57 -7.29 6.99
CA GLU A 295 6.53 -7.80 6.08
C GLU A 295 5.49 -6.71 5.70
N TYR A 296 5.08 -5.91 6.69
CA TYR A 296 4.04 -4.88 6.55
C TYR A 296 4.62 -3.46 6.36
N GLN A 297 5.93 -3.31 6.14
CA GLN A 297 6.60 -1.99 6.10
C GLN A 297 5.98 -0.98 5.12
N LYS A 298 5.41 -1.46 4.01
CA LYS A 298 4.68 -0.69 2.99
C LYS A 298 3.47 0.07 3.54
N PHE A 299 2.90 -0.38 4.66
CA PHE A 299 1.76 0.24 5.34
C PHE A 299 2.17 1.18 6.48
N LEU A 300 3.45 1.22 6.90
CA LEU A 300 3.95 2.15 7.93
C LEU A 300 3.91 3.64 7.51
N VAL A 301 3.44 3.93 6.30
CA VAL A 301 3.07 5.29 5.86
C VAL A 301 1.70 5.74 6.41
N ILE A 302 0.88 4.82 6.93
CA ILE A 302 -0.44 5.09 7.50
C ILE A 302 -0.25 5.54 8.96
N PRO A 303 -0.57 6.80 9.32
CA PRO A 303 -0.23 7.36 10.64
C PRO A 303 -0.76 6.56 11.83
N THR A 304 -2.00 6.09 11.79
CA THR A 304 -2.63 5.30 12.86
C THR A 304 -1.92 3.97 13.06
N TYR A 305 -1.56 3.28 11.98
CA TYR A 305 -0.83 2.01 12.05
C TYR A 305 0.60 2.19 12.59
N LEU A 306 1.30 3.21 12.10
CA LEU A 306 2.64 3.57 12.58
C LEU A 306 2.63 3.94 14.07
N ASN A 307 1.67 4.76 14.51
CA ASN A 307 1.57 5.19 15.90
C ASN A 307 1.12 4.05 16.82
N TYR A 308 0.23 3.17 16.36
CA TYR A 308 -0.15 1.96 17.10
C TYR A 308 1.07 1.10 17.40
N LEU A 309 1.85 0.75 16.37
CA LEU A 309 3.04 -0.09 16.52
C LEU A 309 4.13 0.57 17.37
N ARG A 310 4.29 1.90 17.30
CA ARG A 310 5.20 2.64 18.19
C ARG A 310 4.78 2.54 19.66
N ASN A 311 3.48 2.48 19.95
CA ASN A 311 3.00 2.33 21.32
C ASN A 311 3.28 0.90 21.85
N GLN A 312 3.18 -0.12 21.00
CA GLN A 312 3.46 -1.52 21.38
C GLN A 312 4.91 -1.73 21.85
N THR A 313 5.87 -0.95 21.34
CA THR A 313 7.29 -1.05 21.72
C THR A 313 7.70 -0.03 22.78
N SER A 314 6.78 0.81 23.26
CA SER A 314 7.15 2.06 23.96
C SER A 314 7.74 1.87 25.36
N ASP A 315 7.51 0.73 26.02
CA ASP A 315 8.12 0.37 27.31
C ASP A 315 9.42 -0.44 27.16
N GLY A 316 9.75 -0.87 25.94
CA GLY A 316 10.95 -1.64 25.61
C GLY A 316 10.80 -3.15 25.68
N ILE A 317 9.58 -3.70 25.75
CA ILE A 317 9.31 -5.15 25.77
C ILE A 317 8.17 -5.47 24.77
N ILE A 318 8.08 -6.71 24.26
CA ILE A 318 6.90 -7.19 23.52
C ILE A 318 6.31 -8.43 24.19
N SER A 319 5.13 -8.27 24.80
CA SER A 319 4.38 -9.41 25.32
C SER A 319 3.73 -10.24 24.20
N ASN A 320 3.35 -11.48 24.54
CA ASN A 320 2.58 -12.34 23.64
C ASN A 320 1.24 -11.71 23.22
N GLU A 321 0.66 -10.87 24.07
CA GLU A 321 -0.61 -10.20 23.82
C GLU A 321 -0.45 -9.07 22.80
N GLU A 322 0.53 -8.19 23.00
CA GLU A 322 0.89 -7.10 22.08
C GLU A 322 1.34 -7.62 20.71
N LEU A 323 2.11 -8.70 20.67
CA LEU A 323 2.49 -9.35 19.42
C LEU A 323 1.27 -9.89 18.65
N ASN A 324 0.33 -10.52 19.34
CA ASN A 324 -0.89 -11.03 18.72
C ASN A 324 -1.81 -9.90 18.25
N TYR A 325 -1.95 -8.83 19.04
CA TYR A 325 -2.75 -7.66 18.66
C TYR A 325 -2.12 -6.92 17.46
N SER A 326 -0.79 -6.80 17.44
CA SER A 326 -0.03 -6.28 16.31
C SER A 326 -0.23 -7.11 15.04
N LYS A 327 -0.21 -8.46 15.13
CA LYS A 327 -0.49 -9.37 14.00
C LYS A 327 -1.91 -9.19 13.47
N ASN A 328 -2.91 -9.20 14.36
CA ASN A 328 -4.32 -8.97 14.00
C ASN A 328 -4.52 -7.62 13.29
N PHE A 329 -3.98 -6.54 13.87
CA PHE A 329 -4.15 -5.20 13.33
C PHE A 329 -3.40 -5.01 12.01
N SER A 330 -2.19 -5.57 11.86
CA SER A 330 -1.45 -5.57 10.58
C SER A 330 -2.24 -6.29 9.48
N SER A 331 -2.84 -7.44 9.80
CA SER A 331 -3.71 -8.19 8.89
C SER A 331 -5.01 -7.44 8.55
N LEU A 332 -5.56 -6.65 9.49
CA LEU A 332 -6.67 -5.74 9.20
C LEU A 332 -6.22 -4.64 8.23
N VAL A 333 -5.10 -3.95 8.50
CA VAL A 333 -4.60 -2.84 7.67
C VAL A 333 -4.32 -3.27 6.23
N GLU A 334 -3.74 -4.46 6.02
CA GLU A 334 -3.57 -5.02 4.67
C GLU A 334 -4.92 -5.29 3.98
N ARG A 335 -5.88 -5.89 4.68
CA ARG A 335 -7.21 -6.15 4.12
C ARG A 335 -8.02 -4.87 3.89
N LEU A 336 -7.81 -3.81 4.67
CA LEU A 336 -8.37 -2.48 4.40
C LEU A 336 -7.82 -1.94 3.08
N TYR A 337 -6.51 -2.01 2.86
CA TYR A 337 -5.86 -1.60 1.61
C TYR A 337 -6.44 -2.34 0.40
N GLU A 338 -6.52 -3.67 0.47
CA GLU A 338 -7.04 -4.50 -0.63
C GLU A 338 -8.51 -4.21 -0.93
N ASN A 339 -9.37 -4.12 0.09
CA ASN A 339 -10.80 -3.86 -0.12
C ASN A 339 -11.07 -2.41 -0.59
N VAL A 340 -10.41 -1.39 -0.03
CA VAL A 340 -10.60 0.01 -0.47
C VAL A 340 -10.25 0.18 -1.95
N LEU A 341 -9.17 -0.44 -2.43
CA LEU A 341 -8.81 -0.38 -3.85
C LEU A 341 -9.73 -1.24 -4.72
N LYS A 342 -10.05 -2.49 -4.32
CA LYS A 342 -10.99 -3.35 -5.07
C LYS A 342 -12.34 -2.65 -5.25
N GLY A 343 -12.89 -2.08 -4.17
CA GLY A 343 -14.16 -1.36 -4.21
C GLY A 343 -14.15 -0.18 -5.19
N LYS A 344 -13.10 0.66 -5.15
CA LYS A 344 -12.93 1.76 -6.12
C LYS A 344 -12.81 1.27 -7.57
N ILE A 345 -12.13 0.14 -7.80
CA ILE A 345 -12.00 -0.49 -9.12
C ILE A 345 -13.37 -0.98 -9.61
N ASP A 346 -14.14 -1.63 -8.74
CA ASP A 346 -15.45 -2.18 -9.05
C ASP A 346 -16.48 -1.06 -9.34
N GLU A 347 -16.50 0.03 -8.55
CA GLU A 347 -17.29 1.24 -8.87
C GLU A 347 -16.95 1.78 -10.27
N LEU A 348 -15.67 1.93 -10.59
CA LEU A 348 -15.24 2.47 -11.90
C LEU A 348 -15.63 1.54 -13.05
N LYS A 349 -15.61 0.22 -12.85
CA LYS A 349 -16.05 -0.75 -13.87
C LYS A 349 -17.57 -0.67 -14.12
N VAL A 350 -18.38 -0.55 -13.07
CA VAL A 350 -19.84 -0.36 -13.21
C VAL A 350 -20.14 1.01 -13.84
N LYS A 351 -19.47 2.08 -13.42
CA LYS A 351 -19.57 3.42 -14.04
C LYS A 351 -19.21 3.41 -15.53
N ALA A 352 -18.18 2.66 -15.92
CA ALA A 352 -17.80 2.52 -17.33
C ALA A 352 -18.81 1.69 -18.16
N ASN A 353 -19.46 0.68 -17.55
CA ASN A 353 -20.53 -0.08 -18.19
C ASN A 353 -21.75 0.81 -18.48
N ASN A 354 -22.04 1.76 -17.58
CA ASN A 354 -23.20 2.65 -17.65
C ASN A 354 -22.89 4.01 -18.31
N ALA A 355 -21.69 4.18 -18.88
CA ALA A 355 -21.31 5.45 -19.51
C ALA A 355 -22.09 5.64 -20.84
N PRO A 356 -22.57 6.87 -21.13
CA PRO A 356 -23.43 7.15 -22.29
C PRO A 356 -22.69 6.95 -23.63
N ASP A 357 -21.37 7.07 -23.65
CA ASP A 357 -20.55 6.81 -24.82
C ASP A 357 -19.26 6.03 -24.51
N LYS A 358 -18.69 5.47 -25.60
CA LYS A 358 -17.52 4.59 -25.56
C LYS A 358 -16.23 5.32 -25.16
N TRP A 359 -16.10 6.61 -25.44
CA TRP A 359 -14.92 7.39 -25.08
C TRP A 359 -14.89 7.68 -23.58
N GLU A 360 -16.02 8.04 -22.98
CA GLU A 360 -16.16 8.19 -21.53
C GLU A 360 -15.88 6.86 -20.82
N ALA A 361 -16.48 5.76 -21.30
CA ALA A 361 -16.20 4.41 -20.79
C ALA A 361 -14.69 4.07 -20.82
N GLU A 362 -13.99 4.38 -21.92
CA GLU A 362 -12.55 4.10 -22.07
C GLU A 362 -11.69 4.92 -21.09
N GLU A 363 -12.00 6.20 -20.85
CA GLU A 363 -11.27 7.02 -19.86
C GLU A 363 -11.58 6.61 -18.40
N ILE A 364 -12.79 6.12 -18.10
CA ILE A 364 -13.11 5.55 -16.78
C ILE A 364 -12.35 4.22 -16.59
N LEU A 365 -12.35 3.30 -17.56
CA LEU A 365 -11.61 2.02 -17.48
C LEU A 365 -10.11 2.22 -17.35
N LYS A 366 -9.56 3.29 -17.95
CA LYS A 366 -8.15 3.66 -17.80
C LYS A 366 -7.81 4.05 -16.35
N LYS A 367 -8.71 4.73 -15.62
CA LYS A 367 -8.55 4.98 -14.17
C LYS A 367 -8.59 3.67 -13.38
N ALA A 368 -9.53 2.77 -13.70
CA ALA A 368 -9.62 1.46 -13.06
C ALA A 368 -8.33 0.64 -13.20
N ARG A 369 -7.75 0.58 -14.41
CA ARG A 369 -6.46 -0.10 -14.67
C ARG A 369 -5.29 0.49 -13.88
N ILE A 370 -5.26 1.81 -13.67
CA ILE A 370 -4.24 2.46 -12.84
C ILE A 370 -4.37 2.01 -11.38
N LEU A 371 -5.60 1.92 -10.84
CA LEU A 371 -5.82 1.38 -9.49
C LEU A 371 -5.49 -0.12 -9.40
N GLU A 372 -5.77 -0.92 -10.44
CA GLU A 372 -5.35 -2.33 -10.51
C GLU A 372 -3.82 -2.46 -10.50
N GLU A 373 -3.08 -1.61 -11.22
CA GLU A 373 -1.62 -1.57 -11.14
C GLU A 373 -1.11 -1.16 -9.76
N ILE A 374 -1.74 -0.18 -9.10
CA ILE A 374 -1.40 0.27 -7.74
C ILE A 374 -1.62 -0.87 -6.74
N LEU A 375 -2.78 -1.53 -6.79
CA LEU A 375 -3.12 -2.70 -5.98
C LEU A 375 -2.10 -3.83 -6.16
N ASN A 376 -1.82 -4.23 -7.40
CA ASN A 376 -0.87 -5.30 -7.73
C ASN A 376 0.58 -4.97 -7.31
N LYS A 377 0.99 -3.69 -7.36
CA LYS A 377 2.31 -3.23 -6.90
C LYS A 377 2.36 -2.94 -5.39
N ARG A 378 1.23 -3.08 -4.68
CA ARG A 378 1.04 -2.73 -3.26
C ARG A 378 1.54 -1.31 -2.91
N ILE A 379 1.27 -0.35 -3.78
CA ILE A 379 1.62 1.07 -3.62
C ILE A 379 0.51 1.80 -2.84
N VAL A 380 0.86 2.47 -1.75
CA VAL A 380 -0.12 3.29 -1.00
C VAL A 380 0.01 4.76 -1.44
N ASP A 381 -0.99 5.28 -2.15
CA ASP A 381 -1.01 6.70 -2.58
C ASP A 381 -1.67 7.63 -1.57
N ASN A 382 -1.38 8.94 -1.66
CA ASN A 382 -1.89 9.95 -0.72
C ASN A 382 -3.43 10.02 -0.65
N SER A 383 -4.15 9.67 -1.73
CA SER A 383 -5.63 9.66 -1.70
C SER A 383 -6.15 8.49 -0.86
N THR A 384 -5.45 7.37 -0.92
CA THR A 384 -5.77 6.13 -0.23
C THR A 384 -5.29 6.15 1.23
N ILE A 385 -4.16 6.81 1.55
CA ILE A 385 -3.67 6.97 2.93
C ILE A 385 -4.76 7.55 3.84
N ASN A 386 -5.46 8.61 3.43
CA ASN A 386 -6.46 9.26 4.28
C ASN A 386 -7.66 8.33 4.60
N VAL A 387 -8.09 7.53 3.61
CA VAL A 387 -9.16 6.53 3.80
C VAL A 387 -8.68 5.43 4.75
N LEU A 388 -7.47 4.91 4.54
CA LEU A 388 -6.93 3.82 5.34
C LEU A 388 -6.60 4.24 6.78
N ASP A 389 -6.08 5.45 6.99
CA ASP A 389 -5.81 5.98 8.32
C ASP A 389 -7.09 6.07 9.15
N TYR A 390 -8.14 6.62 8.55
CA TYR A 390 -9.46 6.70 9.16
C TYR A 390 -10.08 5.30 9.40
N SER A 391 -10.06 4.40 8.42
CA SER A 391 -10.57 3.03 8.57
C SER A 391 -9.80 2.22 9.62
N SER A 392 -8.48 2.43 9.72
CA SER A 392 -7.63 1.82 10.75
C SER A 392 -7.96 2.36 12.14
N SER A 393 -8.23 3.68 12.24
CA SER A 393 -8.68 4.32 13.48
C SER A 393 -10.04 3.77 13.95
N LEU A 394 -11.00 3.59 13.04
CA LEU A 394 -12.25 2.88 13.34
C LEU A 394 -12.01 1.43 13.79
N GLY A 395 -11.10 0.71 13.12
CA GLY A 395 -10.71 -0.65 13.49
C GLY A 395 -10.23 -0.75 14.95
N LEU A 396 -9.37 0.17 15.39
CA LEU A 396 -8.92 0.25 16.78
C LEU A 396 -10.02 0.67 17.76
N LYS A 397 -10.84 1.68 17.41
CA LYS A 397 -12.00 2.08 18.24
C LYS A 397 -12.97 0.92 18.49
N LEU A 398 -13.04 -0.04 17.56
CA LEU A 398 -13.87 -1.25 17.64
C LEU A 398 -13.11 -2.49 18.19
N ASN A 399 -11.85 -2.34 18.63
CA ASN A 399 -10.99 -3.39 19.19
C ASN A 399 -10.64 -4.53 18.22
N PHE A 400 -10.56 -4.28 16.91
CA PHE A 400 -10.16 -5.28 15.91
C PHE A 400 -8.64 -5.50 15.79
N ASP A 401 -7.86 -4.94 16.72
CA ASP A 401 -6.56 -5.46 17.11
C ASP A 401 -6.69 -6.64 18.09
N ARG A 402 -7.65 -6.59 19.02
CA ARG A 402 -7.88 -7.65 20.00
C ARG A 402 -8.67 -8.83 19.45
N GLU A 403 -9.68 -8.55 18.63
CA GLU A 403 -10.46 -9.55 17.91
C GLU A 403 -10.11 -9.55 16.42
N LEU A 404 -9.89 -10.74 15.84
CA LEU A 404 -9.58 -10.84 14.41
C LEU A 404 -10.79 -10.41 13.57
N ALA A 405 -10.67 -9.29 12.86
CA ALA A 405 -11.70 -8.84 11.91
C ALA A 405 -11.99 -9.91 10.85
N SER A 406 -13.28 -10.17 10.55
CA SER A 406 -13.67 -10.94 9.37
C SER A 406 -13.35 -10.18 8.07
N ASN A 407 -13.38 -10.86 6.92
CA ASN A 407 -13.18 -10.20 5.63
C ASN A 407 -14.32 -9.20 5.32
N ALA A 408 -15.57 -9.57 5.63
CA ALA A 408 -16.71 -8.66 5.63
C ALA A 408 -16.51 -7.43 6.54
N THR A 409 -15.97 -7.59 7.75
CA THR A 409 -15.64 -6.47 8.63
C THR A 409 -14.60 -5.54 8.00
N ALA A 410 -13.55 -6.08 7.38
CA ALA A 410 -12.56 -5.28 6.67
C ALA A 410 -13.15 -4.55 5.44
N LYS A 411 -14.06 -5.19 4.68
CA LYS A 411 -14.83 -4.54 3.60
C LYS A 411 -15.62 -3.35 4.13
N VAL A 412 -16.43 -3.57 5.17
CA VAL A 412 -17.28 -2.53 5.79
C VAL A 412 -16.45 -1.35 6.27
N LEU A 413 -15.36 -1.58 7.01
CA LEU A 413 -14.50 -0.52 7.52
C LEU A 413 -13.83 0.27 6.38
N GLY A 414 -13.40 -0.40 5.31
CA GLY A 414 -12.83 0.23 4.13
C GLY A 414 -13.85 1.10 3.37
N TYR A 415 -15.02 0.54 3.04
CA TYR A 415 -16.06 1.24 2.29
C TYR A 415 -16.69 2.39 3.11
N TYR A 416 -16.90 2.20 4.41
CA TYR A 416 -17.33 3.28 5.30
C TYR A 416 -16.27 4.39 5.42
N GLY A 417 -14.98 4.05 5.33
CA GLY A 417 -13.91 5.03 5.19
C GLY A 417 -14.00 5.87 3.92
N ILE A 418 -14.33 5.26 2.77
CA ILE A 418 -14.62 5.99 1.51
C ILE A 418 -15.81 6.95 1.72
N ALA A 419 -16.87 6.50 2.41
CA ALA A 419 -18.07 7.28 2.68
C ALA A 419 -17.77 8.59 3.45
N VAL A 420 -17.03 8.48 4.57
CA VAL A 420 -16.73 9.63 5.43
C VAL A 420 -15.61 10.50 4.85
N VAL A 421 -14.51 9.88 4.39
CA VAL A 421 -13.32 10.63 3.95
C VAL A 421 -13.47 11.22 2.55
N GLU A 422 -14.07 10.49 1.60
CA GLU A 422 -14.19 10.97 0.21
C GLU A 422 -15.56 11.57 -0.09
N ARG A 423 -16.66 10.89 0.29
CA ARG A 423 -18.04 11.37 0.03
C ARG A 423 -18.55 12.39 1.05
N LYS A 424 -17.79 12.63 2.14
CA LYS A 424 -18.09 13.60 3.21
C LYS A 424 -19.42 13.33 3.93
N LEU A 425 -19.84 12.06 3.99
CA LEU A 425 -20.97 11.64 4.82
C LEU A 425 -20.58 11.70 6.31
N PRO A 426 -21.54 11.95 7.22
CA PRO A 426 -21.23 12.11 8.65
C PRO A 426 -20.78 10.78 9.29
N GLU A 427 -19.79 10.83 10.18
CA GLU A 427 -19.42 9.69 11.03
C GLU A 427 -20.56 9.38 12.01
N GLU A 428 -21.02 8.14 11.99
CA GLU A 428 -22.02 7.60 12.91
C GLU A 428 -21.45 6.33 13.57
N PHE A 429 -20.68 6.52 14.64
CA PHE A 429 -19.93 5.43 15.27
C PHE A 429 -20.81 4.25 15.73
N ASP A 430 -21.98 4.53 16.31
CA ASP A 430 -22.94 3.50 16.73
C ASP A 430 -23.48 2.68 15.54
N ALA A 431 -23.67 3.33 14.39
CA ALA A 431 -24.15 2.71 13.16
C ALA A 431 -23.12 1.73 12.58
N ILE A 432 -21.86 2.16 12.48
CA ILE A 432 -20.77 1.31 11.98
C ILE A 432 -20.41 0.19 12.98
N SER A 433 -20.61 0.42 14.29
CA SER A 433 -20.50 -0.60 15.33
C SER A 433 -21.55 -1.72 15.14
N LEU A 434 -22.81 -1.38 14.88
CA LEU A 434 -23.87 -2.35 14.58
C LEU A 434 -23.61 -3.12 13.28
N LEU A 435 -23.15 -2.43 12.22
CA LEU A 435 -22.81 -3.09 10.95
C LEU A 435 -21.60 -4.00 11.07
N THR A 436 -20.55 -3.61 11.81
CA THR A 436 -19.39 -4.49 12.03
C THR A 436 -19.71 -5.67 12.95
N LYS A 437 -20.63 -5.53 13.92
CA LYS A 437 -21.20 -6.67 14.65
C LYS A 437 -21.94 -7.63 13.71
N ALA A 438 -22.69 -7.12 12.74
CA ALA A 438 -23.37 -7.94 11.73
C ALA A 438 -22.39 -8.70 10.83
N THR A 439 -21.28 -8.08 10.40
CA THR A 439 -20.26 -8.72 9.55
C THR A 439 -19.38 -9.75 10.25
N GLN A 440 -19.42 -9.82 11.58
CA GLN A 440 -18.74 -10.88 12.34
C GLN A 440 -19.53 -12.20 12.38
N ASP A 441 -20.76 -12.25 11.86
CA ASP A 441 -21.47 -13.52 11.64
C ASP A 441 -20.70 -14.40 10.63
N LYS A 442 -20.29 -15.59 11.06
CA LYS A 442 -19.41 -16.49 10.28
C LYS A 442 -20.07 -17.15 9.06
N ILE A 443 -21.39 -17.10 8.95
CA ILE A 443 -22.17 -17.76 7.89
C ILE A 443 -22.76 -16.72 6.93
N TYR A 444 -23.30 -15.63 7.49
CA TYR A 444 -24.07 -14.63 6.75
C TYR A 444 -23.38 -13.27 6.67
N GLY A 445 -22.31 -13.02 7.43
CA GLY A 445 -21.66 -11.71 7.53
C GLY A 445 -21.15 -11.12 6.22
N GLU A 446 -20.79 -11.95 5.23
CA GLU A 446 -20.47 -11.46 3.87
C GLU A 446 -21.71 -10.95 3.12
N ASN A 447 -22.91 -11.49 3.39
CA ASN A 447 -24.13 -11.13 2.64
C ASN A 447 -24.57 -9.68 2.91
N ILE A 448 -24.28 -9.12 4.09
CA ILE A 448 -24.67 -7.73 4.43
C ILE A 448 -23.78 -6.68 3.74
N VAL A 449 -22.60 -7.06 3.24
CA VAL A 449 -21.62 -6.17 2.56
C VAL A 449 -21.14 -6.74 1.22
N ASP A 450 -21.99 -7.53 0.58
CA ASP A 450 -21.71 -8.05 -0.76
C ASP A 450 -21.97 -6.96 -1.80
N PHE A 451 -20.93 -6.22 -2.16
CA PHE A 451 -20.94 -5.19 -3.21
C PHE A 451 -20.27 -5.66 -4.51
N GLU A 452 -19.99 -6.96 -4.65
CA GLU A 452 -19.32 -7.49 -5.84
C GLU A 452 -20.22 -7.34 -7.08
N PRO A 453 -19.74 -6.71 -8.17
CA PRO A 453 -20.54 -6.57 -9.38
C PRO A 453 -20.96 -7.92 -9.96
N ILE A 454 -22.23 -8.01 -10.33
CA ILE A 454 -22.79 -9.09 -11.12
C ILE A 454 -22.17 -9.01 -12.52
N VAL A 455 -21.65 -10.14 -13.01
CA VAL A 455 -21.13 -10.27 -14.37
C VAL A 455 -22.08 -11.13 -15.18
N ILE A 456 -22.72 -10.55 -16.20
CA ILE A 456 -23.64 -11.25 -17.09
C ILE A 456 -23.01 -11.37 -18.47
N ASN A 457 -23.02 -12.57 -19.05
CA ASN A 457 -22.68 -12.78 -20.45
C ASN A 457 -23.98 -13.13 -21.19
N ASP A 458 -24.47 -12.21 -22.00
CA ASP A 458 -25.78 -12.31 -22.66
C ASP A 458 -25.74 -13.15 -23.96
N ALA A 459 -26.90 -13.49 -24.51
CA ALA A 459 -27.04 -14.24 -25.77
C ALA A 459 -26.54 -13.47 -27.03
N ALA A 460 -26.10 -12.23 -26.89
CA ALA A 460 -25.38 -11.50 -27.94
C ALA A 460 -23.86 -11.60 -27.80
N ASN A 461 -23.34 -12.29 -26.78
CA ASN A 461 -21.94 -12.34 -26.33
C ASN A 461 -21.41 -10.98 -25.84
N ARG A 462 -22.26 -10.19 -25.16
CA ARG A 462 -21.83 -8.99 -24.42
C ARG A 462 -21.64 -9.33 -22.96
N THR A 463 -20.55 -8.84 -22.37
CA THR A 463 -20.38 -8.83 -20.92
C THR A 463 -20.98 -7.54 -20.35
N ILE A 464 -21.90 -7.67 -19.42
CA ILE A 464 -22.62 -6.59 -18.74
C ILE A 464 -22.26 -6.63 -17.25
N LEU A 465 -22.01 -5.46 -16.65
CA LEU A 465 -21.69 -5.31 -15.23
C LEU A 465 -22.79 -4.53 -14.50
N ILE A 466 -23.37 -5.16 -13.48
CA ILE A 466 -24.41 -4.55 -12.62
C ILE A 466 -23.92 -4.54 -11.19
N GLY A 467 -23.95 -3.39 -10.52
CA GLY A 467 -23.54 -3.26 -9.12
C GLY A 467 -23.85 -1.87 -8.57
N SER A 468 -23.34 -1.57 -7.37
CA SER A 468 -23.42 -0.23 -6.80
C SER A 468 -22.55 0.75 -7.59
N LEU A 469 -23.04 1.99 -7.73
CA LEU A 469 -22.31 3.11 -8.29
C LEU A 469 -21.63 3.98 -7.21
N ASP A 470 -21.94 3.77 -5.92
CA ASP A 470 -21.23 4.40 -4.80
C ASP A 470 -21.25 3.47 -3.57
N ILE A 471 -20.26 2.58 -3.47
CA ILE A 471 -20.21 1.58 -2.39
C ILE A 471 -20.02 2.24 -1.02
N GLY A 472 -19.42 3.43 -1.00
CA GLY A 472 -19.21 4.20 0.23
C GLY A 472 -20.55 4.69 0.77
N ARG A 473 -21.32 5.38 -0.07
CA ARG A 473 -22.70 5.80 0.25
C ARG A 473 -23.54 4.60 0.69
N ASP A 474 -23.56 3.53 -0.09
CA ASP A 474 -24.46 2.40 0.17
C ASP A 474 -24.06 1.64 1.46
N THR A 475 -22.75 1.54 1.76
CA THR A 475 -22.28 1.01 3.06
C THR A 475 -22.67 1.91 4.22
N TRP A 476 -22.60 3.24 4.05
CA TRP A 476 -23.06 4.18 5.07
C TRP A 476 -24.58 4.08 5.30
N MET A 477 -25.37 3.90 4.24
CA MET A 477 -26.81 3.67 4.33
C MET A 477 -27.13 2.34 5.03
N LEU A 478 -26.39 1.26 4.78
CA LEU A 478 -26.55 0.01 5.53
C LEU A 478 -26.29 0.18 7.02
N ALA A 479 -25.24 0.92 7.39
CA ALA A 479 -24.95 1.23 8.79
C ALA A 479 -26.10 2.03 9.42
N HIS A 480 -26.58 3.08 8.75
CA HIS A 480 -27.67 3.93 9.25
C HIS A 480 -29.01 3.17 9.37
N LEU A 481 -29.33 2.27 8.43
CA LEU A 481 -30.49 1.38 8.55
C LEU A 481 -30.39 0.49 9.79
N LEU A 482 -29.23 -0.09 10.09
CA LEU A 482 -29.04 -0.92 11.29
C LEU A 482 -29.12 -0.09 12.58
N LYS A 483 -28.67 1.17 12.59
CA LYS A 483 -28.89 2.09 13.72
C LYS A 483 -30.37 2.37 13.97
N GLU A 484 -31.15 2.58 12.90
CA GLU A 484 -32.60 2.80 13.00
C GLU A 484 -33.38 1.50 13.28
N ARG A 485 -32.82 0.33 12.96
CA ARG A 485 -33.44 -1.01 13.13
C ARG A 485 -32.43 -2.02 13.73
N PRO A 486 -31.95 -1.83 14.97
CA PRO A 486 -30.84 -2.62 15.53
C PRO A 486 -31.17 -4.10 15.74
N TYR A 487 -32.45 -4.45 15.81
CA TYR A 487 -32.91 -5.84 15.89
C TYR A 487 -32.53 -6.68 14.65
N LEU A 488 -32.23 -6.04 13.51
CA LEU A 488 -31.84 -6.75 12.29
C LEU A 488 -30.49 -7.45 12.43
N VAL A 489 -29.60 -6.98 13.32
CA VAL A 489 -28.31 -7.62 13.64
C VAL A 489 -28.48 -9.02 14.26
N GLU A 490 -29.67 -9.31 14.79
CA GLU A 490 -30.03 -10.63 15.35
C GLU A 490 -30.78 -11.51 14.33
N GLN A 491 -30.92 -11.05 13.08
CA GLN A 491 -31.67 -11.72 12.01
C GLN A 491 -30.80 -11.95 10.76
N PRO A 492 -29.65 -12.65 10.88
CA PRO A 492 -28.63 -12.72 9.83
C PRO A 492 -29.10 -13.34 8.51
N LYS A 493 -30.13 -14.19 8.53
CA LYS A 493 -30.81 -14.73 7.33
C LYS A 493 -31.42 -13.64 6.43
N LYS A 494 -31.68 -12.43 6.93
CA LYS A 494 -32.20 -11.29 6.16
C LYS A 494 -31.11 -10.44 5.49
N TYR A 495 -29.84 -10.68 5.80
CA TYR A 495 -28.74 -9.81 5.35
C TYR A 495 -28.64 -9.69 3.82
N GLU A 496 -28.89 -10.77 3.08
CA GLU A 496 -28.89 -10.76 1.61
C GLU A 496 -29.99 -9.83 1.06
N TRP A 497 -31.20 -9.87 1.61
CA TRP A 497 -32.28 -8.94 1.26
C TRP A 497 -31.98 -7.50 1.68
N ILE A 498 -31.54 -7.26 2.91
CA ILE A 498 -31.26 -5.92 3.43
C ILE A 498 -30.21 -5.21 2.55
N ASN A 499 -29.15 -5.92 2.19
CA ASN A 499 -28.10 -5.41 1.31
C ASN A 499 -28.62 -5.09 -0.11
N ARG A 500 -29.37 -6.01 -0.74
CA ARG A 500 -29.94 -5.75 -2.08
C ARG A 500 -30.98 -4.63 -2.07
N MET A 501 -31.76 -4.53 -1.00
CA MET A 501 -32.78 -3.49 -0.85
C MET A 501 -32.13 -2.10 -0.75
N ILE A 502 -31.09 -1.92 0.06
CA ILE A 502 -30.35 -0.64 0.09
C ILE A 502 -29.68 -0.35 -1.26
N GLN A 503 -29.05 -1.33 -1.90
CA GLN A 503 -28.37 -1.14 -3.19
C GLN A 503 -29.30 -0.77 -4.36
N GLU A 504 -30.55 -1.26 -4.39
CA GLU A 504 -31.52 -0.85 -5.41
C GLU A 504 -32.19 0.47 -5.05
N VAL A 505 -32.63 0.66 -3.80
CA VAL A 505 -33.28 1.91 -3.38
C VAL A 505 -32.32 3.10 -3.48
N ALA A 506 -31.02 2.90 -3.20
CA ALA A 506 -30.01 3.93 -3.44
C ALA A 506 -29.81 4.22 -4.94
N TYR A 507 -29.87 3.20 -5.80
CA TYR A 507 -29.82 3.39 -7.25
C TYR A 507 -31.03 4.19 -7.76
N ASP A 508 -32.26 3.80 -7.40
CA ASP A 508 -33.49 4.47 -7.82
C ASP A 508 -33.56 5.94 -7.36
N ILE A 509 -33.10 6.23 -6.13
CA ILE A 509 -33.16 7.58 -5.55
C ILE A 509 -32.03 8.49 -6.07
N PHE A 510 -30.82 7.95 -6.29
CA PHE A 510 -29.62 8.79 -6.53
C PHE A 510 -28.93 8.61 -7.87
N ASP A 511 -28.99 7.42 -8.50
CA ASP A 511 -28.10 7.04 -9.60
C ASP A 511 -28.81 6.73 -10.93
N ASP A 512 -30.09 6.39 -10.91
CA ASP A 512 -30.89 6.13 -12.11
C ASP A 512 -30.99 7.40 -13.00
N GLU A 513 -31.08 7.23 -14.32
CA GLU A 513 -31.21 8.36 -15.26
C GLU A 513 -32.56 9.10 -15.13
N TYR A 514 -33.54 8.46 -14.48
CA TYR A 514 -34.82 9.02 -14.07
C TYR A 514 -34.95 9.19 -12.53
N SER A 515 -33.83 9.11 -11.80
CA SER A 515 -33.79 9.28 -10.34
C SER A 515 -34.19 10.69 -9.90
N LEU A 516 -34.38 10.87 -8.59
CA LEU A 516 -34.73 12.16 -7.98
C LEU A 516 -33.64 13.24 -8.18
N ASN A 517 -32.42 12.85 -8.50
CA ASN A 517 -31.30 13.75 -8.78
C ASN A 517 -31.05 13.97 -10.27
N SER A 518 -31.79 13.28 -11.14
CA SER A 518 -31.71 13.43 -12.59
C SER A 518 -32.81 14.35 -13.11
N ARG A 519 -32.51 15.07 -14.19
CA ARG A 519 -33.54 15.77 -14.97
C ARG A 519 -34.16 14.76 -15.92
N TRP A 520 -35.46 14.57 -15.84
CA TRP A 520 -36.19 13.69 -16.76
C TRP A 520 -37.46 14.32 -17.30
N ILE A 521 -37.98 13.73 -18.38
CA ILE A 521 -39.23 14.14 -19.02
C ILE A 521 -40.20 12.98 -18.89
N GLU A 522 -41.39 13.24 -18.35
CA GLU A 522 -42.46 12.25 -18.24
C GLU A 522 -42.89 11.79 -19.64
N PRO A 523 -42.79 10.48 -19.98
CA PRO A 523 -42.96 10.01 -21.36
C PRO A 523 -44.33 10.31 -21.99
N HIS A 524 -45.37 10.51 -21.18
CA HIS A 524 -46.75 10.64 -21.64
C HIS A 524 -47.28 12.08 -21.59
N SER A 525 -46.95 12.84 -20.54
CA SER A 525 -47.34 14.25 -20.44
C SER A 525 -46.35 15.21 -21.12
N GLY A 526 -45.11 14.78 -21.37
CA GLY A 526 -44.01 15.64 -21.83
C GLY A 526 -43.52 16.64 -20.77
N LYS A 527 -43.95 16.49 -19.51
CA LYS A 527 -43.60 17.36 -18.39
C LYS A 527 -42.14 17.13 -17.97
N GLU A 528 -41.38 18.21 -17.89
CA GLU A 528 -40.01 18.18 -17.39
C GLU A 528 -39.99 18.20 -15.86
N HIS A 529 -39.27 17.26 -15.27
CA HIS A 529 -38.98 17.17 -13.84
C HIS A 529 -37.55 17.61 -13.59
N LEU A 530 -37.38 18.56 -12.67
CA LEU A 530 -36.07 19.07 -12.27
C LEU A 530 -35.52 18.24 -11.09
N PRO A 531 -34.19 18.09 -10.98
CA PRO A 531 -33.57 17.43 -9.84
C PRO A 531 -34.01 18.00 -8.49
N GLU A 532 -34.41 17.13 -7.57
CA GLU A 532 -34.70 17.47 -6.17
C GLU A 532 -33.39 17.73 -5.38
N ASN A 533 -32.25 17.20 -5.84
CA ASN A 533 -30.93 17.29 -5.20
C ASN A 533 -30.91 16.69 -3.77
N VAL A 534 -31.61 15.56 -3.59
CA VAL A 534 -31.63 14.79 -2.35
C VAL A 534 -30.30 14.08 -2.10
N THR A 535 -29.94 13.94 -0.84
CA THR A 535 -28.70 13.29 -0.39
C THR A 535 -29.05 12.17 0.62
N PRO A 536 -28.16 11.19 0.85
CA PRO A 536 -28.41 10.11 1.82
C PRO A 536 -28.62 10.58 3.27
N THR A 537 -28.35 11.84 3.62
CA THR A 537 -28.60 12.40 4.96
C THR A 537 -29.94 13.13 5.07
N ASN A 538 -30.69 13.29 3.97
CA ASN A 538 -32.02 13.91 3.98
C ASN A 538 -33.02 13.04 4.74
N LYS A 539 -33.81 13.66 5.65
CA LYS A 539 -34.82 12.95 6.44
C LYS A 539 -35.89 12.28 5.57
N GLU A 540 -36.30 12.93 4.47
CA GLU A 540 -37.32 12.37 3.57
C GLU A 540 -36.89 11.06 2.89
N VAL A 541 -35.60 10.90 2.57
CA VAL A 541 -35.04 9.65 2.03
C VAL A 541 -35.24 8.52 3.05
N TRP A 542 -34.98 8.79 4.33
CA TRP A 542 -35.14 7.79 5.40
C TRP A 542 -36.60 7.49 5.75
N GLU A 543 -37.52 8.45 5.61
CA GLU A 543 -38.96 8.19 5.70
C GLU A 543 -39.42 7.14 4.67
N VAL A 544 -38.88 7.21 3.46
CA VAL A 544 -39.11 6.24 2.37
C VAL A 544 -38.43 4.91 2.65
N ILE A 545 -37.11 4.89 2.92
CA ILE A 545 -36.36 3.63 3.13
C ILE A 545 -36.92 2.84 4.30
N LEU A 546 -37.16 3.49 5.44
CA LEU A 546 -37.69 2.83 6.63
C LEU A 546 -39.15 2.42 6.43
N GLY A 547 -39.96 3.23 5.74
CA GLY A 547 -41.35 2.88 5.41
C GLY A 547 -41.45 1.64 4.51
N PHE A 548 -40.59 1.54 3.51
CA PHE A 548 -40.51 0.38 2.62
C PHE A 548 -40.00 -0.86 3.34
N HIS A 549 -38.88 -0.73 4.07
CA HIS A 549 -38.34 -1.79 4.92
C HIS A 549 -39.41 -2.33 5.88
N ASP A 550 -40.08 -1.46 6.63
CA ASP A 550 -41.03 -1.84 7.68
C ASP A 550 -42.31 -2.49 7.15
N TYR A 551 -42.66 -2.29 5.87
CA TYR A 551 -43.71 -3.02 5.17
C TYR A 551 -43.21 -4.42 4.79
N MET A 552 -42.07 -4.50 4.10
CA MET A 552 -41.47 -5.74 3.59
C MET A 552 -41.04 -6.68 4.72
N ASP A 553 -40.58 -6.16 5.86
CA ASP A 553 -40.16 -6.94 7.03
C ASP A 553 -41.35 -7.69 7.67
N LYS A 554 -42.55 -7.12 7.61
CA LYS A 554 -43.79 -7.65 8.21
C LYS A 554 -44.60 -8.50 7.23
N LEU A 555 -44.41 -8.31 5.94
CA LEU A 555 -45.21 -8.94 4.89
C LEU A 555 -45.20 -10.48 4.92
N PRO A 556 -44.08 -11.20 5.18
CA PRO A 556 -44.08 -12.66 5.24
C PRO A 556 -45.01 -13.24 6.32
N GLU A 557 -45.02 -12.65 7.51
CA GLU A 557 -45.93 -13.07 8.59
C GLU A 557 -47.38 -12.66 8.30
N LYS A 558 -47.59 -11.54 7.58
CA LYS A 558 -48.91 -11.14 7.10
C LYS A 558 -49.48 -12.15 6.10
N LEU A 559 -48.69 -12.57 5.11
CA LEU A 559 -49.06 -13.59 4.11
C LEU A 559 -49.40 -14.93 4.77
N LYS A 560 -48.56 -15.41 5.71
CA LYS A 560 -48.83 -16.64 6.49
C LYS A 560 -50.14 -16.53 7.27
N LYS A 561 -50.33 -15.44 8.03
CA LYS A 561 -51.54 -15.17 8.81
C LYS A 561 -52.79 -15.13 7.94
N ASP A 562 -52.68 -14.55 6.74
CA ASP A 562 -53.77 -14.48 5.78
C ASP A 562 -53.95 -15.78 4.96
N ASN A 563 -53.11 -16.80 5.14
CA ASN A 563 -53.10 -18.04 4.34
C ASN A 563 -53.00 -17.75 2.83
N LEU A 564 -52.05 -16.89 2.47
CA LEU A 564 -51.68 -16.55 1.10
C LEU A 564 -50.32 -17.17 0.73
N PRO A 565 -50.10 -17.54 -0.54
CA PRO A 565 -48.80 -18.06 -0.98
C PRO A 565 -47.67 -17.05 -0.83
N ILE A 566 -46.54 -17.50 -0.30
CA ILE A 566 -45.26 -16.77 -0.37
C ILE A 566 -44.57 -17.22 -1.65
N VAL A 567 -44.59 -16.37 -2.68
CA VAL A 567 -44.01 -16.69 -3.99
C VAL A 567 -42.48 -16.69 -3.94
N PHE A 568 -41.89 -15.73 -3.21
CA PHE A 568 -40.45 -15.50 -3.17
C PHE A 568 -39.97 -15.24 -1.73
N PRO A 569 -39.07 -16.07 -1.17
CA PRO A 569 -38.73 -16.07 0.26
C PRO A 569 -37.56 -15.14 0.60
N TYR A 570 -37.59 -13.88 0.15
CA TYR A 570 -36.48 -12.91 0.32
C TYR A 570 -36.00 -12.73 1.78
N TYR A 571 -36.87 -12.96 2.76
CA TYR A 571 -36.59 -12.81 4.19
C TYR A 571 -35.79 -13.96 4.82
N ASP A 572 -35.55 -15.06 4.10
CA ASP A 572 -34.72 -16.17 4.57
C ASP A 572 -33.73 -16.59 3.47
N SER A 573 -32.48 -16.17 3.59
CA SER A 573 -31.45 -16.45 2.58
C SER A 573 -31.14 -17.94 2.39
N ASP A 574 -31.41 -18.82 3.37
CA ASP A 574 -31.21 -20.27 3.18
C ASP A 574 -32.31 -20.84 2.29
N LEU A 575 -33.56 -20.48 2.59
CA LEU A 575 -34.71 -20.88 1.77
C LEU A 575 -34.57 -20.31 0.36
N LEU A 576 -34.16 -19.05 0.23
CA LEU A 576 -33.89 -18.41 -1.05
C LEU A 576 -32.77 -19.13 -1.84
N LYS A 577 -31.65 -19.48 -1.20
CA LYS A 577 -30.56 -20.28 -1.82
C LYS A 577 -31.01 -21.67 -2.24
N SER A 578 -31.89 -22.31 -1.46
CA SER A 578 -32.45 -23.62 -1.83
C SER A 578 -33.43 -23.57 -3.01
N GLN A 579 -34.10 -22.43 -3.22
CA GLN A 579 -35.04 -22.24 -4.32
C GLN A 579 -34.33 -21.74 -5.58
N ILE A 580 -33.37 -20.84 -5.45
CA ILE A 580 -32.56 -20.30 -6.55
C ILE A 580 -31.10 -20.35 -6.11
N ASN A 581 -30.34 -21.32 -6.63
CA ASN A 581 -28.97 -21.58 -6.21
C ASN A 581 -27.97 -20.61 -6.86
N ASP A 582 -28.28 -20.06 -8.03
CA ASP A 582 -27.44 -19.05 -8.69
C ASP A 582 -27.45 -17.69 -7.95
N LYS A 583 -26.26 -17.15 -7.67
CA LYS A 583 -26.06 -15.85 -7.01
C LYS A 583 -26.51 -14.69 -7.91
N VAL A 584 -26.29 -14.80 -9.22
CA VAL A 584 -26.67 -13.76 -10.20
C VAL A 584 -28.18 -13.64 -10.24
N GLY A 585 -28.88 -14.75 -10.46
CA GLY A 585 -30.34 -14.79 -10.51
C GLY A 585 -31.00 -14.35 -9.21
N ARG A 586 -30.57 -14.86 -8.04
CA ARG A 586 -31.07 -14.36 -6.75
C ARG A 586 -30.94 -12.86 -6.62
N THR A 587 -29.79 -12.31 -7.01
CA THR A 587 -29.53 -10.87 -6.86
C THR A 587 -30.46 -10.05 -7.75
N ILE A 588 -30.66 -10.41 -9.02
CA ILE A 588 -31.59 -9.70 -9.90
C ILE A 588 -33.02 -9.79 -9.39
N ALA A 589 -33.49 -10.95 -8.94
CA ALA A 589 -34.83 -11.08 -8.36
C ALA A 589 -35.01 -10.23 -7.09
N LEU A 590 -33.98 -10.11 -6.24
CA LEU A 590 -34.00 -9.23 -5.06
C LEU A 590 -34.00 -7.74 -5.44
N PHE A 591 -33.25 -7.33 -6.47
CA PHE A 591 -33.28 -5.96 -6.98
C PHE A 591 -34.66 -5.61 -7.59
N LEU A 592 -35.20 -6.45 -8.47
CA LEU A 592 -36.56 -6.26 -9.03
C LEU A 592 -37.65 -6.16 -7.94
N LEU A 593 -37.48 -6.87 -6.83
CA LEU A 593 -38.35 -6.74 -5.66
C LEU A 593 -38.14 -5.44 -4.88
N ALA A 594 -36.91 -4.95 -4.80
CA ALA A 594 -36.58 -3.73 -4.07
C ALA A 594 -36.91 -2.44 -4.82
N LYS A 595 -36.95 -2.49 -6.16
CA LYS A 595 -37.09 -1.32 -7.05
C LYS A 595 -38.26 -0.41 -6.67
N LEU A 596 -38.00 0.86 -6.39
CA LEU A 596 -39.03 1.88 -6.17
C LEU A 596 -39.29 2.66 -7.46
N PRO A 597 -40.55 3.02 -7.77
CA PRO A 597 -40.84 3.80 -8.95
C PRO A 597 -40.55 5.29 -8.69
N ASN A 598 -40.09 6.01 -9.70
CA ASN A 598 -39.77 7.44 -9.63
C ASN A 598 -41.02 8.36 -9.69
N ALA A 599 -42.18 7.77 -10.00
CA ALA A 599 -43.50 8.37 -9.90
C ALA A 599 -44.51 7.32 -9.38
N THR A 600 -45.72 7.72 -9.05
CA THR A 600 -46.83 6.80 -8.88
C THR A 600 -48.16 7.47 -9.16
N TYR A 601 -49.15 6.70 -9.61
CA TYR A 601 -50.54 7.12 -9.61
C TYR A 601 -51.09 7.23 -8.17
N ASP A 602 -51.55 8.42 -7.78
CA ASP A 602 -52.30 8.64 -6.52
C ASP A 602 -53.80 8.39 -6.75
N TRP A 603 -54.26 7.23 -6.30
CA TRP A 603 -55.65 6.79 -6.41
C TRP A 603 -56.65 7.67 -5.65
N SER A 604 -56.18 8.55 -4.75
CA SER A 604 -57.03 9.48 -4.00
C SER A 604 -57.13 10.87 -4.63
N ARG A 605 -56.20 11.22 -5.53
CA ARG A 605 -56.15 12.53 -6.24
C ARG A 605 -56.46 12.44 -7.73
N GLU A 606 -56.41 11.22 -8.28
CA GLU A 606 -56.52 10.93 -9.71
C GLU A 606 -55.45 11.62 -10.58
N GLU A 607 -54.20 11.57 -10.11
CA GLU A 607 -53.04 12.17 -10.79
C GLU A 607 -51.75 11.34 -10.60
N ILE A 608 -50.83 11.45 -11.56
CA ILE A 608 -49.47 10.93 -11.43
C ILE A 608 -48.68 11.89 -10.53
N VAL A 609 -48.20 11.38 -9.41
CA VAL A 609 -47.37 12.09 -8.44
C VAL A 609 -45.91 11.65 -8.65
N PRO A 610 -45.03 12.52 -9.17
CA PRO A 610 -43.62 12.23 -9.35
C PRO A 610 -42.84 12.39 -8.04
N GLY A 611 -41.58 11.96 -8.06
CA GLY A 611 -40.57 12.40 -7.11
C GLY A 611 -40.67 11.74 -5.74
N MET A 612 -40.05 12.35 -4.73
CA MET A 612 -40.07 11.80 -3.35
C MET A 612 -41.50 11.64 -2.80
N GLU A 613 -42.41 12.56 -3.13
CA GLU A 613 -43.82 12.46 -2.75
C GLU A 613 -44.53 11.30 -3.46
N GLY A 614 -44.19 11.03 -4.73
CA GLY A 614 -44.65 9.85 -5.45
C GLY A 614 -44.29 8.56 -4.73
N ILE A 615 -43.03 8.42 -4.30
CA ILE A 615 -42.58 7.24 -3.55
C ILE A 615 -43.32 7.13 -2.21
N ARG A 616 -43.56 8.24 -1.49
CA ARG A 616 -44.38 8.22 -0.26
C ARG A 616 -45.81 7.75 -0.51
N VAL A 617 -46.45 8.24 -1.59
CA VAL A 617 -47.80 7.81 -2.00
C VAL A 617 -47.79 6.31 -2.32
N PHE A 618 -46.80 5.82 -3.06
CA PHE A 618 -46.65 4.41 -3.41
C PHE A 618 -46.63 3.54 -2.15
N LEU A 619 -45.77 3.87 -1.19
CA LEU A 619 -45.65 3.15 0.09
C LEU A 619 -46.94 3.20 0.93
N LYS A 620 -47.65 4.34 0.91
CA LYS A 620 -48.94 4.51 1.58
C LYS A 620 -50.06 3.66 0.95
N GLN A 621 -49.96 3.33 -0.35
CA GLN A 621 -50.94 2.53 -1.08
C GLN A 621 -50.69 1.01 -0.97
N LEU A 622 -49.48 0.56 -0.65
CA LEU A 622 -49.13 -0.87 -0.47
C LEU A 622 -50.04 -1.63 0.52
N PRO A 623 -50.46 -1.08 1.68
CA PRO A 623 -51.40 -1.77 2.57
C PRO A 623 -52.81 -1.87 2.00
N TRP A 624 -53.27 -0.85 1.25
CA TRP A 624 -54.61 -0.81 0.67
C TRP A 624 -54.77 -1.84 -0.43
N ILE A 625 -53.87 -1.83 -1.42
CA ILE A 625 -53.95 -2.74 -2.57
C ILE A 625 -53.83 -4.22 -2.13
N TYR A 626 -53.04 -4.49 -1.08
CA TYR A 626 -52.95 -5.80 -0.47
C TYR A 626 -54.31 -6.27 0.06
N GLU A 627 -55.04 -5.43 0.82
CA GLU A 627 -56.32 -5.84 1.40
C GLU A 627 -57.39 -6.03 0.31
N GLU A 628 -57.46 -5.12 -0.67
CA GLU A 628 -58.36 -5.22 -1.84
C GLU A 628 -58.15 -6.55 -2.59
N MET A 629 -56.90 -6.82 -3.00
CA MET A 629 -56.56 -8.01 -3.77
C MET A 629 -56.67 -9.30 -2.97
N LYS A 630 -56.31 -9.27 -1.68
CA LYS A 630 -56.51 -10.41 -0.78
C LYS A 630 -57.99 -10.78 -0.69
N ASN A 631 -58.86 -9.80 -0.52
CA ASN A 631 -60.29 -10.04 -0.39
C ASN A 631 -60.86 -10.63 -1.69
N ALA A 632 -60.45 -10.09 -2.85
CA ALA A 632 -60.78 -10.67 -4.14
C ALA A 632 -60.25 -12.11 -4.32
N TRP A 633 -58.99 -12.39 -3.96
CA TRP A 633 -58.41 -13.73 -4.05
C TRP A 633 -59.12 -14.76 -3.15
N LYS A 634 -59.48 -14.36 -1.92
CA LYS A 634 -60.11 -15.23 -0.93
C LYS A 634 -61.56 -15.59 -1.25
N ASP A 635 -62.26 -14.78 -2.05
CA ASP A 635 -63.60 -15.10 -2.54
C ASP A 635 -63.62 -15.23 -4.07
N PRO A 636 -63.55 -16.47 -4.61
CA PRO A 636 -63.71 -16.74 -6.04
C PRO A 636 -65.05 -16.31 -6.64
N ASN A 637 -66.06 -16.01 -5.81
CA ASN A 637 -67.34 -15.46 -6.26
C ASN A 637 -67.35 -13.93 -6.32
N SER A 638 -66.35 -13.25 -5.77
CA SER A 638 -66.24 -11.80 -5.83
C SER A 638 -66.14 -11.31 -7.27
N GLU A 639 -66.65 -10.11 -7.51
CA GLU A 639 -66.54 -9.46 -8.82
C GLU A 639 -65.06 -9.22 -9.20
N GLY A 640 -64.23 -8.82 -8.23
CA GLY A 640 -62.79 -8.65 -8.42
C GLY A 640 -62.09 -9.93 -8.90
N TYR A 641 -62.43 -11.11 -8.35
CA TYR A 641 -61.86 -12.38 -8.81
C TYR A 641 -62.31 -12.73 -10.24
N LYS A 642 -63.61 -12.61 -10.51
CA LYS A 642 -64.21 -12.94 -11.80
C LYS A 642 -63.65 -12.03 -12.90
N ASN A 643 -63.62 -10.73 -12.66
CA ASN A 643 -63.08 -9.75 -13.60
C ASN A 643 -61.59 -9.99 -13.85
N ALA A 644 -60.81 -10.34 -12.81
CA ALA A 644 -59.40 -10.72 -12.99
C ALA A 644 -59.23 -11.93 -13.92
N MET A 645 -59.94 -13.02 -13.68
CA MET A 645 -59.83 -14.25 -14.50
C MET A 645 -60.30 -14.04 -15.94
N VAL A 646 -61.31 -13.19 -16.16
CA VAL A 646 -61.75 -12.79 -17.50
C VAL A 646 -60.69 -11.92 -18.18
N ALA A 647 -60.18 -10.89 -17.49
CA ALA A 647 -59.20 -9.95 -18.03
C ALA A 647 -57.88 -10.62 -18.43
N TYR A 648 -57.42 -11.61 -17.67
CA TYR A 648 -56.26 -12.43 -18.04
C TYR A 648 -56.45 -13.13 -19.40
N LYS A 649 -57.62 -13.75 -19.60
CA LYS A 649 -57.97 -14.42 -20.87
C LYS A 649 -58.21 -13.41 -21.99
N MET A 650 -58.72 -12.21 -21.70
CA MET A 650 -58.86 -11.13 -22.68
C MET A 650 -57.51 -10.55 -23.11
N TRP A 651 -56.53 -10.40 -22.22
CA TRP A 651 -55.15 -10.03 -22.58
C TRP A 651 -54.51 -11.10 -23.48
N LEU A 652 -54.62 -12.38 -23.15
CA LEU A 652 -54.15 -13.46 -24.03
C LEU A 652 -54.87 -13.44 -25.40
N ASN A 653 -56.17 -13.12 -25.43
CA ASN A 653 -56.92 -13.00 -26.69
C ASN A 653 -56.45 -11.82 -27.53
N ASP A 654 -56.25 -10.66 -26.89
CA ASP A 654 -55.72 -9.44 -27.48
C ASP A 654 -54.39 -9.74 -28.18
N ARG A 655 -53.39 -10.28 -27.46
CA ARG A 655 -52.11 -10.66 -28.06
C ARG A 655 -52.24 -11.71 -29.17
N PHE A 656 -53.15 -12.68 -29.02
CA PHE A 656 -53.39 -13.71 -30.03
C PHE A 656 -53.94 -13.14 -31.36
N VAL A 657 -54.78 -12.11 -31.31
CA VAL A 657 -55.32 -11.45 -32.53
C VAL A 657 -54.40 -10.35 -33.04
N HIS A 658 -53.66 -9.67 -32.17
CA HIS A 658 -52.63 -8.68 -32.49
C HIS A 658 -51.26 -9.32 -32.77
N GLY A 659 -51.27 -10.35 -33.63
CA GLY A 659 -50.08 -10.94 -34.27
C GLY A 659 -49.19 -11.87 -33.44
N MET A 660 -49.33 -11.95 -32.10
CA MET A 660 -48.59 -12.90 -31.25
C MET A 660 -49.27 -14.29 -31.19
N LYS A 661 -49.86 -14.71 -32.31
CA LYS A 661 -50.74 -15.89 -32.40
C LYS A 661 -50.04 -17.20 -32.05
N ASN A 662 -48.80 -17.40 -32.48
CA ASN A 662 -48.05 -18.62 -32.20
C ASN A 662 -47.37 -18.56 -30.84
N THR A 663 -46.99 -17.37 -30.38
CA THR A 663 -46.48 -17.08 -29.04
C THR A 663 -47.52 -17.45 -27.98
N VAL A 664 -48.75 -16.92 -28.08
CA VAL A 664 -49.85 -17.25 -27.16
C VAL A 664 -50.21 -18.74 -27.22
N LYS A 665 -50.14 -19.38 -28.40
CA LYS A 665 -50.35 -20.83 -28.53
C LYS A 665 -49.34 -21.67 -27.73
N GLN A 666 -48.06 -21.30 -27.75
CA GLN A 666 -47.04 -21.98 -26.96
C GLN A 666 -47.26 -21.71 -25.46
N PHE A 667 -47.65 -20.48 -25.11
CA PHE A 667 -47.83 -20.07 -23.72
C PHE A 667 -49.05 -20.69 -23.04
N SER A 668 -50.25 -20.54 -23.62
CA SER A 668 -51.53 -20.91 -22.98
C SER A 668 -52.55 -21.52 -23.98
N GLY A 669 -52.14 -21.75 -25.24
CA GLY A 669 -52.95 -22.45 -26.25
C GLY A 669 -53.85 -21.53 -27.08
N THR A 670 -55.02 -22.03 -27.50
CA THR A 670 -56.08 -21.23 -28.12
C THR A 670 -57.23 -20.98 -27.14
N TRP A 671 -58.08 -19.98 -27.42
CA TRP A 671 -59.33 -19.72 -26.67
C TRP A 671 -60.09 -21.02 -26.32
N PRO A 672 -60.53 -21.23 -25.06
CA PRO A 672 -60.55 -20.29 -23.92
C PRO A 672 -59.24 -20.19 -23.10
N PHE A 673 -58.11 -20.56 -23.69
CA PHE A 673 -56.76 -20.60 -23.09
C PHE A 673 -56.65 -21.55 -21.88
N GLU A 674 -55.46 -21.63 -21.29
CA GLU A 674 -55.07 -22.59 -20.26
C GLU A 674 -55.25 -24.04 -20.74
N GLN A 675 -54.87 -24.30 -22.00
CA GLN A 675 -54.99 -25.61 -22.62
C GLN A 675 -53.90 -26.59 -22.14
N PRO A 676 -54.19 -27.91 -22.03
CA PRO A 676 -53.20 -28.92 -21.66
C PRO A 676 -51.97 -28.93 -22.58
N GLY A 677 -50.77 -29.03 -21.99
CA GLY A 677 -49.50 -29.11 -22.73
C GLY A 677 -48.98 -27.75 -23.20
N THR A 678 -49.23 -26.70 -22.44
CA THR A 678 -48.73 -25.33 -22.66
C THR A 678 -47.91 -24.87 -21.46
N ILE A 679 -47.12 -23.80 -21.58
CA ILE A 679 -46.25 -23.32 -20.48
C ILE A 679 -47.06 -22.91 -19.24
N ASP A 680 -48.18 -22.22 -19.44
CA ASP A 680 -49.11 -21.80 -18.39
C ASP A 680 -49.78 -23.01 -17.72
N ASP A 681 -50.19 -24.03 -18.47
CA ASP A 681 -50.68 -25.31 -17.93
C ASP A 681 -49.61 -26.06 -17.14
N PHE A 682 -48.37 -26.10 -17.64
CA PHE A 682 -47.23 -26.69 -16.93
C PHE A 682 -46.99 -26.00 -15.60
N LEU A 683 -46.93 -24.66 -15.58
CA LEU A 683 -46.67 -23.90 -14.36
C LEU A 683 -47.82 -24.02 -13.36
N ASN A 684 -49.09 -23.98 -13.80
CA ASN A 684 -50.25 -24.23 -12.93
C ASN A 684 -50.22 -25.62 -12.26
N LYS A 685 -49.66 -26.63 -12.92
CA LYS A 685 -49.60 -28.02 -12.40
C LYS A 685 -48.39 -28.27 -11.51
N ASN A 686 -47.23 -27.71 -11.85
CA ASN A 686 -45.97 -28.03 -11.20
C ASN A 686 -45.54 -26.99 -10.15
N TRP A 687 -46.12 -25.79 -10.16
CA TRP A 687 -45.85 -24.73 -9.19
C TRP A 687 -47.16 -24.12 -8.69
N GLU A 688 -47.62 -24.57 -7.51
CA GLU A 688 -48.90 -24.15 -6.91
C GLU A 688 -49.05 -22.63 -6.77
N ASN A 689 -47.94 -21.92 -6.60
CA ASN A 689 -47.89 -20.47 -6.49
C ASN A 689 -48.19 -19.74 -7.81
N TRP A 690 -48.05 -20.39 -8.98
CA TRP A 690 -48.18 -19.72 -10.29
C TRP A 690 -49.51 -19.01 -10.47
N LYS A 691 -50.61 -19.68 -10.10
CA LYS A 691 -51.97 -19.12 -10.19
C LYS A 691 -52.12 -17.84 -9.37
N PHE A 692 -51.45 -17.76 -8.21
CA PHE A 692 -51.42 -16.55 -7.40
C PHE A 692 -50.44 -15.51 -7.96
N ALA A 693 -49.27 -15.92 -8.45
CA ALA A 693 -48.27 -15.02 -9.01
C ALA A 693 -48.76 -14.27 -10.27
N LYS A 694 -49.67 -14.86 -11.06
CA LYS A 694 -50.36 -14.16 -12.18
C LYS A 694 -51.62 -13.39 -11.78
N PHE A 695 -52.08 -13.51 -10.52
CA PHE A 695 -53.28 -12.82 -10.05
C PHE A 695 -53.14 -11.29 -9.94
N PRO A 696 -52.01 -10.70 -9.45
CA PRO A 696 -51.81 -9.25 -9.47
C PRO A 696 -51.98 -8.63 -10.85
N TYR A 697 -51.36 -9.20 -11.87
CA TYR A 697 -51.54 -8.76 -13.26
C TYR A 697 -53.01 -8.84 -13.70
N ALA A 698 -53.61 -10.02 -13.52
CA ALA A 698 -54.99 -10.27 -13.89
C ALA A 698 -55.96 -9.28 -13.21
N TYR A 699 -55.77 -9.01 -11.92
CA TYR A 699 -56.60 -8.11 -11.12
C TYR A 699 -56.46 -6.66 -11.56
N MET A 700 -55.24 -6.13 -11.72
CA MET A 700 -55.04 -4.75 -12.19
C MET A 700 -55.59 -4.56 -13.60
N ARG A 701 -55.45 -5.54 -14.50
CA ARG A 701 -56.04 -5.51 -15.84
C ARG A 701 -57.58 -5.59 -15.84
N GLY A 702 -58.14 -6.40 -14.93
CA GLY A 702 -59.59 -6.55 -14.73
C GLY A 702 -60.24 -5.39 -13.99
N ARG A 703 -59.43 -4.53 -13.37
CA ARG A 703 -59.84 -3.24 -12.82
C ARG A 703 -59.74 -2.11 -13.85
N GLY A 704 -58.57 -1.95 -14.49
CA GLY A 704 -58.29 -0.96 -15.52
C GLY A 704 -59.01 -1.28 -16.83
N SER A 705 -58.31 -1.92 -17.77
CA SER A 705 -58.74 -2.08 -19.18
C SER A 705 -60.11 -2.72 -19.43
N TYR A 706 -60.67 -3.45 -18.46
CA TYR A 706 -61.96 -4.14 -18.60
C TYR A 706 -62.90 -3.94 -17.39
N GLY A 707 -62.62 -2.97 -16.52
CA GLY A 707 -63.28 -2.85 -15.22
C GLY A 707 -63.73 -1.44 -14.84
N PRO A 708 -64.03 -1.19 -13.55
CA PRO A 708 -64.51 0.10 -13.07
C PRO A 708 -63.51 1.25 -13.27
N ASP A 709 -62.21 0.94 -13.35
CA ASP A 709 -61.16 1.94 -13.37
C ASP A 709 -60.85 2.45 -14.80
N PHE A 710 -61.45 1.87 -15.85
CA PHE A 710 -61.22 2.25 -17.26
C PHE A 710 -61.47 3.73 -17.59
N ASN A 711 -62.34 4.38 -16.82
CA ASN A 711 -62.72 5.79 -17.02
C ASN A 711 -62.13 6.71 -15.94
N ILE A 712 -61.22 6.22 -15.11
CA ILE A 712 -60.54 7.04 -14.11
C ILE A 712 -59.59 8.02 -14.82
N LYS A 713 -59.60 9.27 -14.36
CA LYS A 713 -58.81 10.35 -14.97
C LYS A 713 -57.32 10.06 -14.83
N ASN A 714 -56.58 10.19 -15.93
CA ASN A 714 -55.13 9.93 -16.00
C ASN A 714 -54.73 8.49 -15.59
N TYR A 715 -55.62 7.50 -15.66
CA TYR A 715 -55.29 6.10 -15.36
C TYR A 715 -55.69 5.19 -16.52
N GLY A 716 -54.79 5.08 -17.50
CA GLY A 716 -54.95 4.25 -18.69
C GLY A 716 -54.23 2.91 -18.58
N GLU A 717 -54.01 2.30 -19.74
CA GLU A 717 -53.24 1.06 -19.86
C GLU A 717 -51.78 1.24 -19.45
N TRP A 718 -51.16 2.40 -19.74
CA TRP A 718 -49.75 2.66 -19.44
C TRP A 718 -49.52 2.87 -17.95
N GLU A 719 -50.31 3.71 -17.28
CA GLU A 719 -50.23 3.95 -15.85
C GLU A 719 -50.54 2.67 -15.03
N MET A 720 -51.40 1.78 -15.57
CA MET A 720 -51.58 0.44 -15.02
C MET A 720 -50.29 -0.39 -15.10
N TYR A 721 -49.53 -0.36 -16.21
CA TYR A 721 -48.25 -1.09 -16.32
C TYR A 721 -47.14 -0.45 -15.48
N ASP A 722 -47.01 0.88 -15.50
CA ASP A 722 -45.88 1.61 -14.91
C ASP A 722 -46.03 1.85 -13.40
N ASP A 723 -47.23 2.13 -12.91
CA ASP A 723 -47.50 2.38 -11.49
C ASP A 723 -48.29 1.23 -10.84
N GLY A 724 -49.35 0.79 -11.51
CA GLY A 724 -50.32 -0.17 -10.97
C GLY A 724 -49.74 -1.57 -10.72
N LEU A 725 -49.01 -2.13 -11.68
CA LEU A 725 -48.39 -3.45 -11.54
C LEU A 725 -47.26 -3.47 -10.52
N PRO A 726 -46.27 -2.53 -10.51
CA PRO A 726 -45.24 -2.52 -9.48
C PRO A 726 -45.82 -2.38 -8.07
N LEU A 727 -46.89 -1.61 -7.90
CA LEU A 727 -47.61 -1.48 -6.63
C LEU A 727 -48.26 -2.82 -6.22
N ALA A 728 -49.01 -3.44 -7.13
CA ALA A 728 -49.72 -4.71 -6.87
C ALA A 728 -48.76 -5.88 -6.59
N TYR A 729 -47.68 -6.04 -7.37
CA TYR A 729 -46.72 -7.14 -7.18
C TYR A 729 -45.89 -6.98 -5.90
N LYS A 730 -45.41 -5.75 -5.63
CA LYS A 730 -44.58 -5.44 -4.45
C LYS A 730 -45.38 -5.54 -3.15
N ALA A 731 -46.68 -5.27 -3.18
CA ALA A 731 -47.59 -5.52 -2.05
C ALA A 731 -47.66 -7.01 -1.61
N PHE A 732 -47.39 -7.96 -2.51
CA PHE A 732 -47.35 -9.40 -2.18
C PHE A 732 -45.92 -9.97 -2.12
N GLY A 733 -44.90 -9.11 -2.20
CA GLY A 733 -43.50 -9.52 -2.09
C GLY A 733 -43.00 -10.31 -3.30
N ILE A 734 -43.60 -10.10 -4.47
CA ILE A 734 -43.33 -10.84 -5.70
C ILE A 734 -42.40 -10.00 -6.60
N PRO A 735 -41.21 -10.50 -6.97
CA PRO A 735 -40.35 -9.85 -7.95
C PRO A 735 -41.05 -9.66 -9.30
N LEU A 736 -41.20 -8.41 -9.73
CA LEU A 736 -41.75 -8.03 -11.02
C LEU A 736 -40.66 -7.37 -11.86
N GLY A 737 -40.51 -7.85 -13.08
CA GLY A 737 -39.72 -7.18 -14.11
C GLY A 737 -40.38 -7.40 -15.46
N GLU A 738 -39.60 -7.31 -16.52
CA GLU A 738 -40.15 -7.19 -17.87
C GLU A 738 -39.31 -7.95 -18.89
N MET A 739 -39.99 -8.49 -19.90
CA MET A 739 -39.37 -9.12 -21.05
C MET A 739 -39.87 -8.47 -22.33
N TYR A 740 -38.89 -8.05 -23.11
CA TYR A 740 -39.04 -7.38 -24.37
C TYR A 740 -38.71 -8.32 -25.52
N GLY A 741 -39.33 -8.08 -26.66
CA GLY A 741 -38.92 -8.70 -27.90
C GLY A 741 -39.06 -7.77 -29.08
N ASP A 742 -38.25 -8.03 -30.11
CA ASP A 742 -38.31 -7.30 -31.38
C ASP A 742 -38.65 -8.22 -32.56
N GLY A 743 -39.49 -7.72 -33.47
CA GLY A 743 -39.97 -8.45 -34.65
C GLY A 743 -40.01 -7.62 -35.94
N THR A 744 -40.02 -8.29 -37.09
CA THR A 744 -39.87 -7.66 -38.41
C THR A 744 -41.17 -7.46 -39.22
N SER A 745 -42.32 -8.00 -38.79
CA SER A 745 -43.53 -8.04 -39.63
C SER A 745 -44.66 -7.12 -39.18
N GLY A 746 -45.28 -6.42 -40.14
CA GLY A 746 -46.45 -5.56 -39.90
C GLY A 746 -47.76 -6.31 -39.62
N ASN A 747 -47.75 -7.64 -39.57
CA ASN A 747 -48.91 -8.45 -39.16
C ASN A 747 -49.18 -8.42 -37.64
N LEU A 748 -48.33 -7.73 -36.87
CA LEU A 748 -48.58 -7.34 -35.47
C LEU A 748 -49.49 -6.09 -35.35
N GLY A 749 -49.92 -5.48 -36.47
CA GLY A 749 -51.02 -4.50 -36.49
C GLY A 749 -50.65 -3.06 -36.90
N GLY A 750 -49.47 -2.82 -37.49
CA GLY A 750 -48.99 -1.48 -37.80
C GLY A 750 -47.63 -1.48 -38.54
N PRO A 751 -47.23 -0.35 -39.18
CA PRO A 751 -46.05 -0.34 -40.06
C PRO A 751 -44.73 -0.03 -39.33
N GLY A 752 -43.83 -1.01 -39.28
CA GLY A 752 -42.41 -0.83 -38.94
C GLY A 752 -42.02 -1.39 -37.56
N ASN A 753 -40.99 -2.24 -37.53
CA ASN A 753 -40.28 -2.81 -36.36
C ASN A 753 -41.02 -2.74 -35.01
N TYR A 754 -41.75 -3.80 -34.67
CA TYR A 754 -42.40 -3.89 -33.36
C TYR A 754 -41.40 -4.21 -32.26
N PHE A 755 -41.32 -3.29 -31.31
CA PHE A 755 -40.84 -3.48 -29.94
C PHE A 755 -42.08 -3.73 -29.07
N PHE A 756 -42.12 -4.82 -28.30
CA PHE A 756 -43.18 -5.07 -27.32
C PHE A 756 -42.58 -5.38 -25.96
N ARG A 757 -43.30 -4.96 -24.93
CA ARG A 757 -42.96 -5.04 -23.51
C ARG A 757 -44.06 -5.87 -22.84
N GLU A 758 -43.70 -7.01 -22.27
CA GLU A 758 -44.62 -7.79 -21.45
C GLU A 758 -44.05 -7.93 -20.04
N PHE A 759 -44.94 -7.95 -19.05
CA PHE A 759 -44.57 -8.24 -17.68
C PHE A 759 -43.95 -9.64 -17.56
N ALA A 760 -43.04 -9.79 -16.62
CA ALA A 760 -42.36 -11.04 -16.35
C ALA A 760 -42.31 -11.27 -14.83
N ILE A 761 -42.69 -12.48 -14.41
CA ILE A 761 -42.72 -12.89 -13.01
C ILE A 761 -41.38 -13.57 -12.71
N TYR A 762 -40.62 -13.02 -11.76
CA TYR A 762 -39.31 -13.52 -11.35
C TYR A 762 -39.40 -14.20 -9.98
N GLY A 763 -38.30 -14.85 -9.57
CA GLY A 763 -38.25 -15.57 -8.31
C GLY A 763 -38.81 -17.00 -8.37
N ILE A 764 -39.03 -17.55 -9.57
CA ILE A 764 -39.48 -18.94 -9.75
C ILE A 764 -38.36 -19.90 -9.31
N PRO A 765 -38.62 -21.00 -8.58
CA PRO A 765 -37.56 -21.91 -8.15
C PRO A 765 -36.84 -22.62 -9.32
N ASP A 766 -35.53 -22.83 -9.19
CA ASP A 766 -34.67 -23.55 -10.12
C ASP A 766 -35.23 -24.93 -10.46
N SER A 767 -35.83 -25.63 -9.49
CA SER A 767 -36.45 -26.95 -9.71
C SER A 767 -37.61 -26.89 -10.71
N ILE A 768 -38.39 -25.81 -10.71
CA ILE A 768 -39.49 -25.57 -11.64
C ILE A 768 -38.95 -25.14 -13.00
N ILE A 769 -38.00 -24.20 -13.04
CA ILE A 769 -37.36 -23.73 -14.28
C ILE A 769 -36.65 -24.87 -15.02
N ASN A 770 -35.85 -25.67 -14.32
CA ASN A 770 -35.18 -26.82 -14.92
C ASN A 770 -36.18 -27.87 -15.41
N SER A 771 -37.29 -28.09 -14.71
CA SER A 771 -38.34 -29.00 -15.16
C SER A 771 -39.05 -28.46 -16.42
N LEU A 772 -39.32 -27.15 -16.46
CA LEU A 772 -39.91 -26.46 -17.61
C LEU A 772 -39.01 -26.55 -18.85
N LEU A 773 -37.70 -26.30 -18.70
CA LEU A 773 -36.71 -26.36 -19.78
C LEU A 773 -36.45 -27.78 -20.29
N ASN A 774 -36.64 -28.80 -19.44
CA ASN A 774 -36.52 -30.20 -19.84
C ASN A 774 -37.76 -30.74 -20.58
N GLU A 775 -38.92 -30.11 -20.43
CA GLU A 775 -40.17 -30.53 -21.08
C GLU A 775 -40.22 -30.07 -22.54
N ARG A 776 -39.53 -30.83 -23.41
CA ARG A 776 -39.37 -30.54 -24.84
C ARG A 776 -40.68 -30.38 -25.61
N SER A 777 -41.81 -30.89 -25.11
CA SER A 777 -43.12 -30.71 -25.77
C SER A 777 -43.60 -29.25 -25.74
N LEU A 778 -43.09 -28.43 -24.82
CA LEU A 778 -43.39 -27.00 -24.71
C LEU A 778 -42.59 -26.11 -25.69
N GLY A 779 -41.66 -26.67 -26.45
CA GLY A 779 -40.77 -25.94 -27.35
C GLY A 779 -39.61 -25.23 -26.64
N ARG A 780 -38.88 -24.38 -27.36
CA ARG A 780 -37.80 -23.55 -26.82
C ARG A 780 -38.36 -22.40 -25.98
N ILE A 781 -37.75 -22.14 -24.83
CA ILE A 781 -38.18 -21.15 -23.84
C ILE A 781 -36.98 -20.28 -23.44
N ALA A 782 -37.16 -18.96 -23.42
CA ALA A 782 -36.22 -17.99 -22.87
C ALA A 782 -36.57 -17.71 -21.40
N VAL A 783 -35.57 -17.78 -20.51
CA VAL A 783 -35.73 -17.53 -19.07
C VAL A 783 -34.89 -16.31 -18.70
N GLY A 784 -35.47 -15.40 -17.93
CA GLY A 784 -34.79 -14.19 -17.47
C GLY A 784 -33.86 -14.47 -16.30
N TYR A 785 -32.85 -13.62 -16.09
CA TYR A 785 -31.99 -13.74 -14.92
C TYR A 785 -32.82 -13.47 -13.66
N GLY A 786 -32.69 -14.34 -12.66
CA GLY A 786 -33.63 -14.36 -11.54
C GLY A 786 -34.90 -15.18 -11.82
N ASN A 787 -34.80 -16.09 -12.79
CA ASN A 787 -35.82 -17.08 -13.12
C ASN A 787 -37.14 -16.43 -13.58
N GLY A 788 -37.02 -15.41 -14.43
CA GLY A 788 -38.15 -14.72 -15.03
C GLY A 788 -38.86 -15.55 -16.08
N ILE A 789 -40.19 -15.57 -16.06
CA ILE A 789 -41.03 -16.09 -17.15
C ILE A 789 -42.09 -15.05 -17.54
N SER A 790 -42.31 -14.92 -18.86
CA SER A 790 -43.30 -14.04 -19.49
C SER A 790 -44.01 -14.76 -20.64
N LEU A 791 -45.04 -14.14 -21.23
CA LEU A 791 -45.54 -14.50 -22.57
C LEU A 791 -44.39 -14.48 -23.60
N THR A 792 -43.51 -13.48 -23.50
CA THR A 792 -42.35 -13.28 -24.38
C THR A 792 -41.33 -14.43 -24.32
N SER A 793 -41.33 -15.25 -23.26
CA SER A 793 -40.45 -16.41 -23.12
C SER A 793 -40.62 -17.48 -24.21
N CYS A 794 -41.70 -17.45 -24.98
CA CYS A 794 -42.07 -18.47 -25.96
C CYS A 794 -41.27 -18.37 -27.28
N ILE A 795 -39.98 -18.77 -27.30
CA ILE A 795 -39.07 -18.62 -28.45
C ILE A 795 -39.67 -19.18 -29.76
N ASP A 796 -40.23 -20.40 -29.75
CA ASP A 796 -40.71 -21.05 -30.97
C ASP A 796 -42.00 -20.43 -31.54
N GLY A 797 -42.88 -19.95 -30.65
CA GLY A 797 -44.06 -19.18 -31.03
C GLY A 797 -43.67 -17.80 -31.55
N PHE A 798 -42.78 -17.12 -30.82
CA PHE A 798 -42.33 -15.78 -31.13
C PHE A 798 -41.55 -15.71 -32.46
N GLU A 799 -40.67 -16.68 -32.72
CA GLU A 799 -39.95 -16.77 -34.01
C GLU A 799 -40.91 -17.00 -35.19
N LYS A 800 -42.02 -17.74 -34.99
CA LYS A 800 -43.08 -17.91 -36.01
C LYS A 800 -43.93 -16.66 -36.21
N ASP A 801 -44.05 -15.83 -35.18
CA ASP A 801 -44.68 -14.49 -35.24
C ASP A 801 -43.71 -13.41 -35.78
N SER A 802 -42.59 -13.83 -36.40
CA SER A 802 -41.53 -12.97 -36.99
C SER A 802 -40.64 -12.23 -36.00
N GLY A 803 -40.60 -12.70 -34.75
CA GLY A 803 -39.63 -12.29 -33.74
C GLY A 803 -38.19 -12.71 -34.05
N TYR A 804 -37.22 -11.92 -33.61
CA TYR A 804 -35.79 -12.21 -33.81
C TYR A 804 -34.88 -12.00 -32.59
N GLN A 805 -35.33 -11.34 -31.52
CA GLN A 805 -34.60 -11.31 -30.25
C GLN A 805 -35.54 -11.11 -29.07
N ILE A 806 -35.17 -11.69 -27.92
CA ILE A 806 -35.81 -11.54 -26.62
C ILE A 806 -34.76 -11.05 -25.63
N TYR A 807 -35.10 -10.07 -24.81
CA TYR A 807 -34.26 -9.51 -23.77
C TYR A 807 -35.08 -9.08 -22.57
N GLU A 808 -34.48 -9.08 -21.39
CA GLU A 808 -35.00 -8.33 -20.24
C GLU A 808 -34.31 -6.95 -20.19
N TRP A 809 -34.92 -5.99 -19.48
CA TRP A 809 -34.36 -4.65 -19.31
C TRP A 809 -34.11 -4.43 -17.82
N PHE A 810 -32.86 -4.17 -17.45
CA PHE A 810 -32.46 -4.01 -16.06
C PHE A 810 -31.49 -2.83 -15.93
N ARG A 811 -31.80 -1.85 -15.07
CA ARG A 811 -31.01 -0.61 -14.88
C ARG A 811 -30.53 0.00 -16.21
N HIS A 812 -31.51 0.30 -17.07
CA HIS A 812 -31.38 0.83 -18.44
C HIS A 812 -30.51 0.02 -19.42
N THR A 813 -30.14 -1.20 -19.04
CA THR A 813 -29.35 -2.12 -19.86
C THR A 813 -30.23 -3.25 -20.38
N PRO A 814 -30.40 -3.42 -21.71
CA PRO A 814 -30.98 -4.64 -22.26
C PRO A 814 -30.04 -5.82 -22.02
N ILE A 815 -30.56 -6.96 -21.58
CA ILE A 815 -29.83 -8.22 -21.42
C ILE A 815 -30.44 -9.24 -22.37
N TYR A 816 -29.73 -9.61 -23.45
CA TYR A 816 -30.28 -10.56 -24.43
C TYR A 816 -30.39 -11.98 -23.86
N LEU A 817 -31.60 -12.50 -23.82
CA LEU A 817 -31.92 -13.87 -23.39
C LEU A 817 -31.93 -14.84 -24.58
N TRP A 818 -32.33 -14.35 -25.77
CA TRP A 818 -32.28 -15.09 -27.03
C TRP A 818 -32.10 -14.14 -28.22
N LYS A 819 -31.35 -14.57 -29.24
CA LYS A 819 -31.20 -13.84 -30.50
C LYS A 819 -31.09 -14.79 -31.69
N LYS A 820 -31.99 -14.64 -32.65
CA LYS A 820 -32.06 -15.47 -33.87
C LYS A 820 -30.71 -15.45 -34.62
N GLY A 821 -30.20 -16.64 -34.92
CA GLY A 821 -28.91 -16.81 -35.61
C GLY A 821 -27.68 -16.71 -34.71
N LYS A 822 -27.83 -16.51 -33.40
CA LYS A 822 -26.81 -16.78 -32.39
C LYS A 822 -27.27 -17.96 -31.53
N SER A 823 -26.34 -18.86 -31.21
CA SER A 823 -26.53 -20.06 -30.38
C SER A 823 -25.63 -20.00 -29.17
#